data_AF-A0A365NIB3-F1
#
_entry.id   AF-A0A365NIB3-F1
#
_cell.length_a   1.000
_cell.length_b   1.000
_cell.length_c   1.000
_cell.angle_alpha   90.00
_cell.angle_beta   90.00
_cell.angle_gamma   90.00
#
_symmetry.space_group_name_H-M   'P 1'
#
loop_
_entity.id
_entity.type
_entity.pdbx_description
1 polymer ?
#
loop_
_entity_poly.entity_id
_entity_poly.type
_entity_poly.pdbx_seq_one_letter_code
_entity_poly.pdbx_strand_id
1 'polypeptide(L)'
;MAPKKLPTFDELPLDKNGPPGNAWGLWGSDDQLGRLNLLTPETVRAAASEIREGMRISLDWPLDKLSHPPFGRQALEHRILNKAPMTMNDDVITLNTQSSTQWDGFRHYGYQRTGQFYMGHKQEEFVPGSQHLGIDAYANNGGIIGRGVLIDWYSWSQRNNISLSPFQTNAVEMSHIRAIIAEENIEFCQGDILFIRVGFTAHYNALSPEAQENFPYRQPGGLLGLEATKESLRWLWDSGFSAIASDAAGFERGPATGAYNHPDYLEKEKLHAVAYLIHKSIPVADWDVEFHDDVNIGLAATLLLRISDDQTIAIHNVYNKQKNANIPDLLRRVTATGEDFLVGDFNLHHPTCSGDNVTTIEPQAIELANGLDEAGMELLTPRGFRTYARGKHLTGEYSSTIDLTYASPSLIPFVRKWQSPDVPGFDSDHRVIMTSLNLEVNRVPSTYYIWKRADPDKFRECVGGSLKPIGFPALTTPAMVDNYARKVVQAFGPAIETLVPLAAPSGSKRPKSRPSLVTQRAQNLLRLSDEKERNAGVYTESQQHYKVKRFAQNVIRKERSASFHRMLSQDIAKRRRLYFWARRGASWNKKALMPIRQLNANNVTHRTPDGMAGCFRQAMWPDGTSDEQQVPPDRPPPDDSDKVPFVVSQDLEKSEVKSLITGAPSGKAAGPDLLAYEGMKMAHEELLPYLHHLFAACLKLGHHPAAFKQACTVMLRKGGKDDYEQPKSWRPVALLPCMGKLLEKIFTHRFKQLAVEHNLLPDVQFGTPGKCTTKALQYLLNNVYYARTDKIRRLATIMGLGITGAYDRVDRVKLMRILQETGLPEWMLSFIWSFLTDRIIDMRLPGFTSSSFWVNMGIPQGSPLSPILFLFFSMPIGNKPEASIRILGVEVDNKLNWQAHALGLGAKVNAKMNDIARICNTTAGPDMIALRQLYITIVRPIISHGCGAWVIYGEDKVKYQITRELGRYLGRIQNQCLRIVTGALARTKGRAVNKEVYVEDILVYLDRVATVQRARALDTPDHERLRRIRRQGRKPAEFDLHPYHALDHAARYLLERANESCRDRSPNNVRKAMVKIAKQDSHEMSCKIWSRHVEERNYELSRFRSAADMDKAGWGPHNLKRYRGLSRAQSTMLIQCRTGYIALNKYLHWINAYENPLCDCGATDETVFHAFIQCEMLATARIELYTALGHRDFYRMLSEKPEIAADWAITHFEIPQFECAKQDSRFNSVESSASASASQPPNVLDELRAWIYGRAT
;
A
#
# COMPACT_ATOMS: atom_id res chain seq x y z
N MET A 1 -7.32 33.23 -5.24
CA MET A 1 -6.47 33.58 -4.07
C MET A 1 -5.06 33.12 -4.37
N ALA A 2 -4.08 34.02 -4.46
CA ALA A 2 -2.68 33.60 -4.59
C ALA A 2 -2.19 32.93 -3.28
N PRO A 3 -1.46 31.81 -3.34
CA PRO A 3 -0.83 31.24 -2.15
C PRO A 3 0.22 32.21 -1.59
N LYS A 4 0.28 32.39 -0.26
CA LYS A 4 1.20 33.34 0.40
C LYS A 4 2.70 33.02 0.25
N LYS A 5 3.03 31.86 -0.32
CA LYS A 5 4.36 31.50 -0.84
C LYS A 5 4.14 30.46 -1.94
N LEU A 6 4.72 30.67 -3.12
CA LEU A 6 4.78 29.64 -4.17
C LEU A 6 5.79 28.56 -3.74
N PRO A 7 5.56 27.28 -4.09
CA PRO A 7 6.56 26.24 -3.88
C PRO A 7 7.77 26.49 -4.78
N THR A 8 8.97 26.13 -4.34
CA THR A 8 10.17 26.12 -5.19
C THR A 8 10.16 24.93 -6.14
N PHE A 9 11.04 24.92 -7.14
CA PHE A 9 11.11 23.83 -8.12
C PHE A 9 11.36 22.47 -7.46
N ASP A 10 12.21 22.45 -6.42
CA ASP A 10 12.57 21.24 -5.67
C ASP A 10 11.43 20.74 -4.75
N GLU A 11 10.35 21.52 -4.57
CA GLU A 11 9.13 21.10 -3.87
C GLU A 11 8.09 20.45 -4.82
N LEU A 12 8.35 20.40 -6.13
CA LEU A 12 7.52 19.71 -7.12
C LEU A 12 7.92 18.22 -7.25
N PRO A 13 6.98 17.30 -7.60
CA PRO A 13 5.58 17.54 -7.95
C PRO A 13 4.63 17.70 -6.76
N LEU A 14 3.59 18.52 -6.94
CA LEU A 14 2.53 18.71 -5.94
C LEU A 14 1.54 17.53 -5.91
N ASP A 15 1.02 17.08 -7.06
CA ASP A 15 0.30 15.81 -7.13
C ASP A 15 1.28 14.66 -7.39
N LYS A 16 1.48 13.82 -6.36
CA LYS A 16 2.36 12.64 -6.42
C LYS A 16 1.85 11.52 -7.34
N ASN A 17 0.61 11.61 -7.81
CA ASN A 17 0.01 10.70 -8.79
C ASN A 17 0.12 11.23 -10.22
N GLY A 18 0.40 12.53 -10.40
CA GLY A 18 0.71 13.13 -11.69
C GLY A 18 2.15 12.88 -12.15
N PRO A 19 2.52 13.35 -13.36
CA PRO A 19 3.87 13.23 -13.90
C PRO A 19 4.87 14.12 -13.13
N PRO A 20 6.18 13.81 -13.13
CA PRO A 20 7.16 14.59 -12.37
C PRO A 20 7.23 16.06 -12.77
N GLY A 21 7.56 16.94 -11.82
CA GLY A 21 7.58 18.39 -12.03
C GLY A 21 6.20 19.06 -12.12
N ASN A 22 5.09 18.33 -11.97
CA ASN A 22 3.76 18.95 -12.00
C ASN A 22 3.49 19.87 -10.80
N ALA A 23 2.82 20.99 -11.06
CA ALA A 23 2.27 21.88 -10.03
C ALA A 23 0.74 21.71 -9.90
N TRP A 24 0.21 20.51 -10.18
CA TRP A 24 -1.24 20.29 -10.23
C TRP A 24 -1.88 20.50 -8.85
N GLY A 25 -3.01 21.19 -8.84
CA GLY A 25 -3.69 21.58 -7.61
C GLY A 25 -3.20 22.88 -6.95
N LEU A 26 -2.12 23.52 -7.44
CA LEU A 26 -1.58 24.76 -6.84
C LEU A 26 -2.61 25.89 -6.76
N TRP A 27 -3.44 26.02 -7.80
CA TRP A 27 -4.51 27.04 -7.89
C TRP A 27 -5.93 26.44 -7.74
N GLY A 28 -6.04 25.15 -7.42
CA GLY A 28 -7.30 24.41 -7.29
C GLY A 28 -7.35 23.13 -8.13
N SER A 29 -8.33 22.25 -7.87
CA SER A 29 -8.52 20.99 -8.61
C SER A 29 -9.07 21.18 -10.02
N ASP A 30 -9.70 22.32 -10.27
CA ASP A 30 -10.45 22.62 -11.48
C ASP A 30 -9.75 23.75 -12.28
N ASP A 31 -8.46 24.02 -11.96
CA ASP A 31 -7.65 25.05 -12.60
C ASP A 31 -7.35 24.72 -14.06
N GLN A 32 -7.45 25.73 -14.91
CA GLN A 32 -7.17 25.64 -16.34
C GLN A 32 -6.13 26.67 -16.81
N LEU A 33 -5.69 27.57 -15.91
CA LEU A 33 -4.85 28.73 -16.22
C LEU A 33 -3.37 28.51 -15.84
N GLY A 34 -3.08 27.62 -14.89
CA GLY A 34 -1.72 27.31 -14.48
C GLY A 34 -0.95 28.56 -14.05
N ARG A 35 0.26 28.76 -14.60
CA ARG A 35 1.12 29.91 -14.28
C ARG A 35 0.51 31.28 -14.64
N LEU A 36 -0.51 31.34 -15.53
CA LEU A 36 -1.23 32.59 -15.80
C LEU A 36 -2.02 33.11 -14.58
N ASN A 37 -2.29 32.27 -13.56
CA ASN A 37 -2.83 32.73 -12.27
C ASN A 37 -1.92 33.72 -11.51
N LEU A 38 -0.67 33.94 -11.96
CA LEU A 38 0.23 34.97 -11.43
C LEU A 38 -0.04 36.38 -12.01
N LEU A 39 -0.83 36.47 -13.09
CA LEU A 39 -1.32 37.72 -13.66
C LEU A 39 -2.56 38.19 -12.89
N THR A 40 -2.35 38.63 -11.65
CA THR A 40 -3.42 39.19 -10.80
C THR A 40 -3.67 40.66 -11.17
N PRO A 41 -4.84 41.24 -10.82
CA PRO A 41 -5.11 42.66 -11.07
C PRO A 41 -4.03 43.59 -10.50
N GLU A 42 -3.34 43.19 -9.43
CA GLU A 42 -2.22 43.93 -8.85
C GLU A 42 -0.94 43.87 -9.70
N THR A 43 -0.56 42.69 -10.21
CA THR A 43 0.65 42.54 -11.05
C THR A 43 0.44 43.14 -12.44
N VAL A 44 -0.76 43.00 -13.01
CA VAL A 44 -1.14 43.68 -14.27
C VAL A 44 -1.15 45.21 -14.11
N ARG A 45 -1.67 45.73 -12.99
CA ARG A 45 -1.61 47.18 -12.70
C ARG A 45 -0.17 47.66 -12.49
N ALA A 46 0.70 46.86 -11.87
CA ALA A 46 2.11 47.20 -11.73
C ALA A 46 2.83 47.24 -13.10
N ALA A 47 2.53 46.32 -14.02
CA ALA A 47 3.10 46.35 -15.37
C ALA A 47 2.83 47.67 -16.13
N ALA A 48 1.69 48.32 -15.88
CA ALA A 48 1.36 49.59 -16.49
C ALA A 48 2.32 50.74 -16.12
N SER A 49 3.06 50.68 -15.00
CA SER A 49 4.05 51.70 -14.65
C SER A 49 5.36 51.62 -15.45
N GLU A 50 5.56 50.55 -16.22
CA GLU A 50 6.70 50.45 -17.14
C GLU A 50 6.44 51.19 -18.47
N ILE A 51 5.20 51.62 -18.72
CA ILE A 51 4.84 52.42 -19.91
C ILE A 51 5.29 53.87 -19.70
N ARG A 52 6.57 54.14 -19.99
CA ARG A 52 7.19 55.47 -19.83
C ARG A 52 7.21 56.30 -21.11
N GLU A 53 7.57 55.66 -22.23
CA GLU A 53 7.78 56.35 -23.53
C GLU A 53 6.60 56.18 -24.50
N GLY A 54 5.66 55.27 -24.21
CA GLY A 54 4.52 54.99 -25.10
C GLY A 54 4.89 54.31 -26.42
N MET A 55 6.14 53.87 -26.61
CA MET A 55 6.56 53.07 -27.76
C MET A 55 5.78 51.76 -27.82
N ARG A 56 5.42 51.35 -29.05
CA ARG A 56 4.65 50.14 -29.32
C ARG A 56 5.41 49.28 -30.32
N ILE A 57 5.72 48.04 -29.94
CA ILE A 57 6.42 47.06 -30.78
C ILE A 57 5.48 45.86 -30.91
N SER A 58 5.11 45.51 -32.14
CA SER A 58 4.42 44.24 -32.41
C SER A 58 5.45 43.12 -32.40
N LEU A 59 5.09 42.00 -31.78
CA LEU A 59 5.87 40.75 -31.75
C LEU A 59 5.28 39.70 -32.72
N ASP A 60 4.35 40.13 -33.58
CA ASP A 60 3.62 39.27 -34.50
C ASP A 60 4.42 39.12 -35.80
N TRP A 61 4.85 37.89 -36.09
CA TRP A 61 5.41 37.55 -37.39
C TRP A 61 4.25 37.37 -38.39
N PRO A 62 4.28 38.00 -39.58
CA PRO A 62 3.17 37.91 -40.52
C PRO A 62 2.82 36.46 -40.88
N LEU A 63 1.52 36.16 -40.93
CA LEU A 63 0.99 34.79 -41.02
C LEU A 63 1.46 34.01 -42.26
N ASP A 64 1.89 34.72 -43.30
CA ASP A 64 2.34 34.20 -44.60
C ASP A 64 3.84 33.86 -44.64
N LYS A 65 4.63 34.27 -43.63
CA LYS A 65 6.10 34.13 -43.68
C LYS A 65 6.58 32.69 -43.62
N LEU A 66 5.91 31.83 -42.87
CA LEU A 66 6.20 30.40 -42.83
C LEU A 66 5.36 29.67 -43.90
N SER A 67 5.59 30.03 -45.17
CA SER A 67 4.85 29.53 -46.34
C SER A 67 4.81 27.99 -46.43
N HIS A 68 5.87 27.32 -45.98
CA HIS A 68 5.94 25.86 -45.87
C HIS A 68 6.26 25.47 -44.41
N PRO A 69 5.24 25.26 -43.56
CA PRO A 69 5.46 24.96 -42.15
C PRO A 69 5.91 23.51 -41.91
N PRO A 70 6.82 23.26 -40.95
CA PRO A 70 7.34 21.92 -40.67
C PRO A 70 6.31 21.01 -39.98
N PHE A 71 6.70 19.75 -39.73
CA PHE A 71 5.89 18.73 -39.04
C PHE A 71 4.56 18.37 -39.71
N GLY A 72 4.43 18.61 -41.02
CA GLY A 72 3.21 18.29 -41.79
C GLY A 72 2.02 19.20 -41.46
N ARG A 73 2.28 20.42 -40.94
CA ARG A 73 1.25 21.44 -40.70
C ARG A 73 0.69 21.96 -42.04
N GLN A 74 -0.57 22.40 -42.04
CA GLN A 74 -1.16 23.07 -43.20
C GLN A 74 -0.58 24.49 -43.34
N ALA A 75 -0.19 24.84 -44.56
CA ALA A 75 0.22 26.20 -44.94
C ALA A 75 -0.97 27.19 -44.84
N LEU A 76 -0.67 28.49 -44.78
CA LEU A 76 -1.69 29.52 -44.82
C LEU A 76 -2.39 29.55 -46.19
N GLU A 77 -3.72 29.45 -46.19
CA GLU A 77 -4.54 29.79 -47.34
C GLU A 77 -5.35 31.05 -47.03
N HIS A 78 -5.18 32.12 -47.81
CA HIS A 78 -5.97 33.35 -47.72
C HIS A 78 -6.69 33.57 -49.05
N ARG A 79 -8.02 33.66 -49.01
CA ARG A 79 -8.88 33.81 -50.18
C ARG A 79 -9.77 35.04 -50.02
N ILE A 80 -9.54 36.05 -50.85
CA ILE A 80 -10.34 37.27 -50.90
C ILE A 80 -11.53 37.04 -51.85
N LEU A 81 -12.74 37.18 -51.32
CA LEU A 81 -14.01 36.97 -52.02
C LEU A 81 -14.64 38.31 -52.37
N ASN A 82 -14.45 38.76 -53.61
CA ASN A 82 -15.06 39.97 -54.13
C ASN A 82 -16.59 39.84 -54.25
N LYS A 83 -17.32 40.89 -53.84
CA LYS A 83 -18.80 40.93 -53.76
C LYS A 83 -19.45 41.86 -54.80
N ALA A 84 -18.79 42.05 -55.95
CA ALA A 84 -19.30 42.85 -57.06
C ALA A 84 -20.78 42.49 -57.39
N PRO A 85 -21.64 43.50 -57.68
CA PRO A 85 -21.31 44.90 -57.94
C PRO A 85 -21.09 45.77 -56.68
N MET A 86 -21.21 45.23 -55.46
CA MET A 86 -20.83 45.98 -54.26
C MET A 86 -19.31 46.06 -54.15
N THR A 87 -18.77 47.24 -53.84
CA THR A 87 -17.34 47.46 -53.58
C THR A 87 -16.95 46.94 -52.19
N MET A 88 -17.05 45.63 -52.01
CA MET A 88 -16.82 44.91 -50.76
C MET A 88 -16.08 43.60 -51.06
N ASN A 89 -15.20 43.20 -50.15
CA ASN A 89 -14.54 41.90 -50.15
C ASN A 89 -14.78 41.24 -48.78
N ASP A 90 -15.04 39.93 -48.78
CA ASP A 90 -14.94 39.10 -47.57
C ASP A 90 -13.67 38.25 -47.65
N ASP A 91 -13.01 38.00 -46.54
CA ASP A 91 -11.80 37.17 -46.50
C ASP A 91 -12.08 35.82 -45.84
N VAL A 92 -11.57 34.75 -46.45
CA VAL A 92 -11.52 33.40 -45.84
C VAL A 92 -10.07 33.04 -45.60
N ILE A 93 -9.74 32.71 -44.34
CA ILE A 93 -8.40 32.28 -43.94
C ILE A 93 -8.49 30.86 -43.39
N THR A 94 -7.74 29.93 -43.98
CA THR A 94 -7.49 28.59 -43.43
C THR A 94 -6.04 28.53 -42.96
N LEU A 95 -5.82 28.19 -41.70
CA LEU A 95 -4.48 28.06 -41.12
C LEU A 95 -4.41 26.97 -40.06
N ASN A 96 -3.24 26.36 -39.91
CA ASN A 96 -2.87 25.71 -38.66
C ASN A 96 -2.42 26.79 -37.65
N THR A 97 -2.96 26.76 -36.43
CA THR A 97 -2.73 27.80 -35.42
C THR A 97 -1.33 27.78 -34.79
N GLN A 98 -0.48 26.83 -35.18
CA GLN A 98 0.93 26.74 -34.80
C GLN A 98 1.88 27.13 -35.97
N SER A 99 1.39 27.82 -37.01
CA SER A 99 2.20 28.17 -38.20
C SER A 99 2.79 29.60 -38.22
N SER A 100 2.54 30.44 -37.21
CA SER A 100 3.22 31.74 -37.03
C SER A 100 3.35 32.09 -35.53
N THR A 101 3.50 33.35 -35.13
CA THR A 101 3.45 33.77 -33.71
C THR A 101 2.22 33.18 -33.01
N GLN A 102 2.45 32.45 -31.92
CA GLN A 102 1.45 31.58 -31.28
C GLN A 102 1.59 31.55 -29.75
N TRP A 103 0.52 31.15 -29.07
CA TRP A 103 0.53 30.70 -27.69
C TRP A 103 0.04 29.25 -27.62
N ASP A 104 0.89 28.35 -27.15
CA ASP A 104 0.52 26.96 -26.93
C ASP A 104 -0.20 26.78 -25.59
N GLY A 105 -1.51 26.57 -25.65
CA GLY A 105 -2.30 26.22 -24.47
C GLY A 105 -2.03 24.79 -23.98
N PHE A 106 -2.47 24.45 -22.76
CA PHE A 106 -2.18 23.15 -22.13
C PHE A 106 -2.78 21.90 -22.83
N ARG A 107 -3.51 22.05 -23.94
CA ARG A 107 -3.89 20.96 -24.86
C ARG A 107 -2.84 20.65 -25.92
N HIS A 108 -1.88 21.53 -26.17
CA HIS A 108 -0.98 21.42 -27.32
C HIS A 108 -0.02 20.23 -27.21
N TYR A 109 0.68 20.13 -26.07
CA TYR A 109 1.67 19.08 -25.85
C TYR A 109 1.52 18.44 -24.47
N GLY A 110 1.30 17.13 -24.45
CA GLY A 110 1.14 16.33 -23.24
C GLY A 110 2.40 15.59 -22.84
N TYR A 111 2.39 15.02 -21.63
CA TYR A 111 3.44 14.13 -21.15
C TYR A 111 3.39 12.80 -21.92
N GLN A 112 4.27 12.64 -22.91
CA GLN A 112 4.24 11.55 -23.88
C GLN A 112 4.20 10.14 -23.25
N ARG A 113 4.94 9.91 -22.15
CA ARG A 113 4.96 8.60 -21.46
C ARG A 113 3.67 8.27 -20.70
N THR A 114 2.97 9.26 -20.15
CA THR A 114 1.75 9.02 -19.35
C THR A 114 0.46 9.19 -20.16
N GLY A 115 0.52 9.83 -21.33
CA GLY A 115 -0.65 10.18 -22.13
C GLY A 115 -1.55 11.21 -21.44
N GLN A 116 -0.98 12.05 -20.58
CA GLN A 116 -1.70 13.04 -19.78
C GLN A 116 -1.24 14.47 -20.06
N PHE A 117 -2.19 15.39 -20.01
CA PHE A 117 -2.02 16.83 -20.11
C PHE A 117 -2.17 17.47 -18.72
N TYR A 118 -2.17 18.81 -18.64
CA TYR A 118 -2.32 19.54 -17.37
C TYR A 118 -3.54 19.05 -16.56
N MET A 119 -3.42 19.02 -15.23
CA MET A 119 -4.43 18.48 -14.30
C MET A 119 -4.87 17.02 -14.55
N GLY A 120 -4.14 16.25 -15.37
CA GLY A 120 -4.37 14.82 -15.56
C GLY A 120 -5.36 14.45 -16.66
N HIS A 121 -5.88 15.45 -17.38
CA HIS A 121 -6.71 15.28 -18.58
C HIS A 121 -6.02 14.41 -19.64
N LYS A 122 -6.79 13.67 -20.44
CA LYS A 122 -6.27 12.77 -21.46
C LYS A 122 -6.64 13.19 -22.88
N GLN A 123 -5.92 12.62 -23.84
CA GLN A 123 -6.13 12.86 -25.27
C GLN A 123 -7.58 12.61 -25.72
N GLU A 124 -8.28 11.63 -25.14
CA GLU A 124 -9.66 11.29 -25.53
C GLU A 124 -10.70 12.34 -25.09
N GLU A 125 -10.32 13.27 -24.21
CA GLU A 125 -11.21 14.34 -23.71
C GLU A 125 -11.21 15.57 -24.62
N PHE A 126 -10.28 15.65 -25.58
CA PHE A 126 -10.11 16.80 -26.49
C PHE A 126 -10.79 16.55 -27.84
N VAL A 127 -12.11 16.35 -27.77
CA VAL A 127 -13.00 16.33 -28.95
C VAL A 127 -13.42 17.75 -29.36
N PRO A 128 -13.84 17.99 -30.61
CA PRO A 128 -14.40 19.27 -31.04
C PRO A 128 -15.50 19.77 -30.08
N GLY A 129 -15.40 21.02 -29.63
CA GLY A 129 -16.31 21.63 -28.65
C GLY A 129 -15.96 21.41 -27.16
N SER A 130 -14.94 20.60 -26.84
CA SER A 130 -14.49 20.38 -25.46
C SER A 130 -14.06 21.69 -24.76
N GLN A 131 -14.40 21.82 -23.48
CA GLN A 131 -14.25 23.04 -22.66
C GLN A 131 -13.09 22.95 -21.63
N HIS A 132 -12.30 21.87 -21.64
CA HIS A 132 -11.22 21.64 -20.67
C HIS A 132 -9.85 22.07 -21.22
N LEU A 133 -9.13 23.00 -20.59
CA LEU A 133 -7.81 23.50 -21.00
C LEU A 133 -7.77 24.26 -22.34
N GLY A 134 -8.89 24.80 -22.82
CA GLY A 134 -8.92 25.53 -24.08
C GLY A 134 -8.33 26.95 -23.94
N ILE A 135 -7.89 27.54 -25.06
CA ILE A 135 -7.34 28.91 -25.09
C ILE A 135 -8.41 29.96 -24.71
N ASP A 136 -9.69 29.61 -24.86
CA ASP A 136 -10.84 30.36 -24.37
C ASP A 136 -10.79 30.57 -22.86
N ALA A 137 -10.22 29.64 -22.07
CA ALA A 137 -10.01 29.85 -20.64
C ALA A 137 -9.08 31.04 -20.37
N TYR A 138 -8.03 31.22 -21.19
CA TYR A 138 -7.08 32.33 -21.05
C TYR A 138 -7.76 33.65 -21.45
N ALA A 139 -8.49 33.66 -22.58
CA ALA A 139 -9.25 34.82 -23.03
C ALA A 139 -10.34 35.25 -22.02
N ASN A 140 -11.11 34.29 -21.49
CA ASN A 140 -12.15 34.53 -20.48
C ASN A 140 -11.58 35.04 -19.14
N ASN A 141 -10.30 34.80 -18.85
CA ASN A 141 -9.60 35.35 -17.69
C ASN A 141 -8.99 36.75 -17.94
N GLY A 142 -9.26 37.37 -19.10
CA GLY A 142 -8.72 38.68 -19.49
C GLY A 142 -7.49 38.64 -20.40
N GLY A 143 -7.11 37.46 -20.89
CA GLY A 143 -5.96 37.26 -21.78
C GLY A 143 -4.62 37.19 -21.05
N ILE A 144 -3.53 37.16 -21.84
CA ILE A 144 -2.16 37.16 -21.33
C ILE A 144 -1.65 38.61 -21.36
N ILE A 145 -1.87 39.33 -20.27
CA ILE A 145 -1.49 40.74 -20.09
C ILE A 145 -0.65 40.83 -18.83
N GLY A 146 0.55 41.42 -18.90
CA GLY A 146 1.49 41.50 -17.78
C GLY A 146 2.77 42.26 -18.16
N ARG A 147 3.77 42.25 -17.27
CA ARG A 147 5.07 42.86 -17.55
C ARG A 147 5.90 41.92 -18.42
N GLY A 148 6.32 42.39 -19.60
CA GLY A 148 7.23 41.65 -20.47
C GLY A 148 8.69 41.95 -20.15
N VAL A 149 9.55 40.93 -20.13
CA VAL A 149 11.00 41.08 -19.96
C VAL A 149 11.72 40.36 -21.10
N LEU A 150 12.57 41.08 -21.83
CA LEU A 150 13.31 40.56 -22.98
C LEU A 150 14.76 40.23 -22.61
N ILE A 151 15.19 39.03 -22.97
CA ILE A 151 16.61 38.62 -23.00
C ILE A 151 17.02 38.50 -24.48
N ASP A 152 17.79 39.46 -24.97
CA ASP A 152 18.26 39.48 -26.36
C ASP A 152 19.57 38.71 -26.54
N TRP A 153 19.47 37.38 -26.44
CA TRP A 153 20.60 36.50 -26.64
C TRP A 153 21.19 36.60 -28.05
N TYR A 154 20.38 36.86 -29.08
CA TYR A 154 20.87 37.00 -30.45
C TYR A 154 21.82 38.20 -30.61
N SER A 155 21.45 39.40 -30.13
CA SER A 155 22.36 40.54 -30.19
C SER A 155 23.58 40.37 -29.27
N TRP A 156 23.43 39.69 -28.13
CA TRP A 156 24.55 39.39 -27.23
C TRP A 156 25.53 38.36 -27.82
N SER A 157 25.05 37.32 -28.50
CA SER A 157 25.90 36.30 -29.12
C SER A 157 26.72 36.87 -30.27
N GLN A 158 26.16 37.78 -31.08
CA GLN A 158 26.93 38.54 -32.08
C GLN A 158 28.03 39.40 -31.44
N ARG A 159 27.72 40.14 -30.35
CA ARG A 159 28.73 40.93 -29.61
C ARG A 159 29.89 40.07 -29.06
N ASN A 160 29.58 38.84 -28.66
CA ASN A 160 30.54 37.91 -28.05
C ASN A 160 31.15 36.89 -29.05
N ASN A 161 30.97 37.09 -30.35
CA ASN A 161 31.49 36.20 -31.43
C ASN A 161 31.00 34.73 -31.35
N ILE A 162 29.84 34.49 -30.76
CA ILE A 162 29.22 33.16 -30.68
C ILE A 162 28.36 32.93 -31.94
N SER A 163 28.92 32.20 -32.90
CA SER A 163 28.25 31.89 -34.17
C SER A 163 27.56 30.52 -34.12
N LEU A 164 26.27 30.51 -33.78
CA LEU A 164 25.41 29.31 -33.78
C LEU A 164 24.25 29.49 -34.75
N SER A 165 24.05 28.53 -35.66
CA SER A 165 22.90 28.54 -36.56
C SER A 165 21.62 28.16 -35.81
N PRO A 166 20.49 28.87 -36.03
CA PRO A 166 19.22 28.51 -35.43
C PRO A 166 18.60 27.23 -36.02
N PHE A 167 19.13 26.75 -37.14
CA PHE A 167 18.69 25.55 -37.88
C PHE A 167 19.54 24.32 -37.56
N GLN A 168 20.17 24.28 -36.38
CA GLN A 168 21.03 23.20 -35.90
C GLN A 168 20.75 22.89 -34.43
N THR A 169 21.07 21.67 -33.99
CA THR A 169 20.90 21.18 -32.61
C THR A 169 21.90 21.82 -31.63
N ASN A 170 21.76 23.12 -31.40
CA ASN A 170 22.56 23.90 -30.46
C ASN A 170 21.69 24.34 -29.28
N ALA A 171 22.30 24.94 -28.25
CA ALA A 171 21.58 25.37 -27.06
C ALA A 171 21.94 26.80 -26.68
N VAL A 172 20.95 27.57 -26.25
CA VAL A 172 21.18 28.76 -25.43
C VAL A 172 21.39 28.27 -24.00
N GLU A 173 22.65 28.23 -23.58
CA GLU A 173 23.06 27.82 -22.23
C GLU A 173 22.60 28.82 -21.15
N MET A 174 22.31 28.32 -19.94
CA MET A 174 22.00 29.15 -18.78
C MET A 174 23.19 30.04 -18.35
N SER A 175 24.42 29.67 -18.72
CA SER A 175 25.62 30.50 -18.58
C SER A 175 25.46 31.86 -19.29
N HIS A 176 25.04 31.84 -20.56
CA HIS A 176 24.78 33.05 -21.36
C HIS A 176 23.60 33.85 -20.82
N ILE A 177 22.52 33.18 -20.42
CA ILE A 177 21.34 33.83 -19.83
C ILE A 177 21.73 34.61 -18.56
N ARG A 178 22.51 33.99 -17.66
CA ARG A 178 23.04 34.64 -16.45
C ARG A 178 23.96 35.82 -16.77
N ALA A 179 24.80 35.71 -17.80
CA ALA A 179 25.67 36.81 -18.24
C ALA A 179 24.85 38.03 -18.71
N ILE A 180 23.85 37.82 -19.59
CA ILE A 180 22.97 38.90 -20.08
C ILE A 180 22.20 39.56 -18.93
N ILE A 181 21.67 38.77 -17.99
CA ILE A 181 20.97 39.29 -16.80
C ILE A 181 21.88 40.21 -15.98
N ALA A 182 23.16 39.86 -15.83
CA ALA A 182 24.13 40.64 -15.07
C ALA A 182 24.63 41.88 -15.83
N GLU A 183 24.90 41.77 -17.13
CA GLU A 183 25.36 42.88 -17.99
C GLU A 183 24.29 43.96 -18.16
N GLU A 184 23.05 43.56 -18.42
CA GLU A 184 21.92 44.47 -18.69
C GLU A 184 21.12 44.79 -17.39
N ASN A 185 21.60 44.33 -16.22
CA ASN A 185 21.02 44.51 -14.88
C ASN A 185 19.50 44.24 -14.81
N ILE A 186 19.08 43.05 -15.26
CA ILE A 186 17.68 42.65 -15.39
C ILE A 186 17.14 42.10 -14.06
N GLU A 187 16.12 42.75 -13.50
CA GLU A 187 15.39 42.27 -12.32
C GLU A 187 14.04 41.63 -12.70
N PHE A 188 13.77 40.43 -12.18
CA PHE A 188 12.51 39.70 -12.40
C PHE A 188 11.52 39.89 -11.26
N CYS A 189 10.24 40.01 -11.62
CA CYS A 189 9.09 40.13 -10.74
C CYS A 189 8.15 38.93 -10.90
N GLN A 190 7.46 38.57 -9.83
CA GLN A 190 6.48 37.48 -9.87
C GLN A 190 5.32 37.83 -10.82
N GLY A 191 5.11 37.01 -11.85
CA GLY A 191 4.12 37.22 -12.88
C GLY A 191 4.67 37.73 -14.22
N ASP A 192 5.97 38.02 -14.31
CA ASP A 192 6.61 38.45 -15.57
C ASP A 192 6.39 37.45 -16.72
N ILE A 193 6.29 37.99 -17.94
CA ILE A 193 6.25 37.24 -19.19
C ILE A 193 7.66 37.32 -19.80
N LEU A 194 8.35 36.19 -19.88
CA LEU A 194 9.73 36.13 -20.37
C LEU A 194 9.75 35.98 -21.90
N PHE A 195 10.57 36.79 -22.56
CA PHE A 195 10.90 36.68 -23.98
C PHE A 195 12.39 36.38 -24.14
N ILE A 196 12.76 35.32 -24.86
CA ILE A 196 14.15 35.04 -25.24
C ILE A 196 14.29 35.15 -26.77
N ARG A 197 15.04 36.13 -27.25
CA ARG A 197 15.33 36.30 -28.69
C ARG A 197 16.58 35.52 -29.06
N VAL A 198 16.43 34.46 -29.85
CA VAL A 198 17.50 33.61 -30.37
C VAL A 198 17.83 33.89 -31.84
N GLY A 199 16.98 34.65 -32.54
CA GLY A 199 17.24 35.16 -33.89
C GLY A 199 16.77 34.26 -35.03
N PHE A 200 15.93 33.26 -34.76
CA PHE A 200 15.42 32.33 -35.77
C PHE A 200 14.63 33.08 -36.86
N THR A 201 13.75 34.02 -36.49
CA THR A 201 12.97 34.81 -37.46
C THR A 201 13.86 35.62 -38.40
N ALA A 202 14.92 36.23 -37.87
CA ALA A 202 15.88 37.01 -38.65
C ALA A 202 16.61 36.13 -39.69
N HIS A 203 17.06 34.94 -39.29
CA HIS A 203 17.71 34.00 -40.21
C HIS A 203 16.74 33.41 -41.24
N TYR A 204 15.50 33.09 -40.85
CA TYR A 204 14.52 32.54 -41.77
C TYR A 204 14.11 33.56 -42.85
N ASN A 205 13.88 34.82 -42.45
CA ASN A 205 13.60 35.92 -43.39
C ASN A 205 14.77 36.21 -44.35
N ALA A 206 16.00 35.82 -44.01
CA ALA A 206 17.19 35.95 -44.84
C ALA A 206 17.45 34.75 -45.78
N LEU A 207 16.66 33.67 -45.69
CA LEU A 207 16.73 32.54 -46.63
C LEU A 207 16.20 32.95 -48.01
N SER A 208 16.75 32.33 -49.07
CA SER A 208 16.14 32.42 -50.41
C SER A 208 14.78 31.71 -50.45
N PRO A 209 13.88 32.05 -51.38
CA PRO A 209 12.59 31.37 -51.52
C PRO A 209 12.71 29.84 -51.64
N GLU A 210 13.66 29.35 -52.43
CA GLU A 210 13.99 27.92 -52.56
C GLU A 210 14.45 27.31 -51.21
N ALA A 211 15.21 28.04 -50.40
CA ALA A 211 15.65 27.57 -49.09
C ALA A 211 14.53 27.59 -48.03
N GLN A 212 13.50 28.42 -48.21
CA GLN A 212 12.26 28.41 -47.41
C GLN A 212 11.35 27.25 -47.82
N GLU A 213 11.16 27.01 -49.13
CA GLU A 213 10.40 25.85 -49.64
C GLU A 213 11.02 24.52 -49.21
N ASN A 214 12.35 24.41 -49.24
CA ASN A 214 13.07 23.23 -48.77
C ASN A 214 13.18 23.13 -47.24
N PHE A 215 12.74 24.13 -46.47
CA PHE A 215 12.94 24.17 -45.01
C PHE A 215 12.32 22.96 -44.27
N PRO A 216 11.08 22.50 -44.56
CA PRO A 216 10.49 21.31 -43.91
C PRO A 216 11.25 20.00 -44.16
N TYR A 217 12.08 19.94 -45.21
CA TYR A 217 12.75 18.72 -45.67
C TYR A 217 14.23 18.65 -45.26
N ARG A 218 14.76 19.69 -44.58
CA ARG A 218 16.17 19.72 -44.15
C ARG A 218 16.47 18.67 -43.08
N GLN A 219 17.62 18.02 -43.24
CA GLN A 219 18.24 17.12 -42.26
C GLN A 219 19.67 17.63 -41.95
N PRO A 220 20.17 17.51 -40.70
CA PRO A 220 19.48 16.98 -39.52
C PRO A 220 18.41 17.95 -38.99
N GLY A 221 17.30 17.43 -38.48
CA GLY A 221 16.16 18.20 -37.95
C GLY A 221 16.40 18.90 -36.60
N GLY A 222 17.49 19.67 -36.50
CA GLY A 222 17.91 20.39 -35.30
C GLY A 222 17.39 21.83 -35.24
N LEU A 223 17.09 22.31 -34.04
CA LEU A 223 16.65 23.69 -33.78
C LEU A 223 17.36 24.25 -32.54
N LEU A 224 17.81 25.51 -32.63
CA LEU A 224 18.32 26.25 -31.48
C LEU A 224 17.15 26.70 -30.60
N GLY A 225 17.32 26.54 -29.29
CA GLY A 225 16.40 27.03 -28.27
C GLY A 225 17.09 27.00 -26.89
N LEU A 226 16.36 27.25 -25.82
CA LEU A 226 16.89 27.14 -24.46
C LEU A 226 17.39 25.72 -24.19
N GLU A 227 18.47 25.58 -23.41
CA GLU A 227 18.97 24.26 -23.05
C GLU A 227 17.96 23.45 -22.22
N ALA A 228 17.78 22.18 -22.56
CA ALA A 228 16.81 21.28 -21.93
C ALA A 228 17.35 20.64 -20.64
N THR A 229 17.67 21.47 -19.64
CA THR A 229 18.26 21.04 -18.36
C THR A 229 17.33 21.29 -17.16
N LYS A 230 17.61 20.60 -16.05
CA LYS A 230 16.97 20.90 -14.76
C LYS A 230 17.26 22.32 -14.27
N GLU A 231 18.40 22.90 -14.65
CA GLU A 231 18.74 24.27 -14.26
C GLU A 231 17.83 25.27 -14.95
N SER A 232 17.61 25.13 -16.26
CA SER A 232 16.63 25.92 -17.02
C SER A 232 15.23 25.82 -16.41
N LEU A 233 14.76 24.60 -16.14
CA LEU A 233 13.43 24.38 -15.53
C LEU A 233 13.32 24.98 -14.12
N ARG A 234 14.38 24.84 -13.31
CA ARG A 234 14.44 25.47 -11.97
C ARG A 234 14.40 26.98 -12.08
N TRP A 235 15.21 27.57 -12.95
CA TRP A 235 15.27 29.02 -13.16
C TRP A 235 13.91 29.56 -13.63
N LEU A 236 13.33 28.99 -14.68
CA LEU A 236 12.00 29.38 -15.17
C LEU A 236 10.91 29.27 -14.08
N TRP A 237 11.02 28.25 -13.23
CA TRP A 237 10.09 28.06 -12.13
C TRP A 237 10.31 29.09 -10.99
N ASP A 238 11.50 29.11 -10.39
CA ASP A 238 11.81 29.90 -9.19
C ASP A 238 11.85 31.42 -9.46
N SER A 239 12.15 31.86 -10.69
CA SER A 239 12.04 33.28 -11.10
C SER A 239 10.59 33.79 -11.22
N GLY A 240 9.59 32.91 -11.10
CA GLY A 240 8.19 33.33 -10.94
C GLY A 240 7.47 33.78 -12.22
N PHE A 241 7.96 33.42 -13.41
CA PHE A 241 7.33 33.76 -14.69
C PHE A 241 5.91 33.21 -14.82
N SER A 242 5.01 33.99 -15.44
CA SER A 242 3.62 33.58 -15.76
C SER A 242 3.50 32.85 -17.11
N ALA A 243 4.31 33.27 -18.08
CA ALA A 243 4.38 32.70 -19.42
C ALA A 243 5.78 32.93 -20.03
N ILE A 244 6.13 32.16 -21.06
CA ILE A 244 7.43 32.17 -21.71
C ILE A 244 7.26 32.16 -23.24
N ALA A 245 8.07 32.94 -23.94
CA ALA A 245 8.03 33.07 -25.40
C ALA A 245 9.44 33.22 -25.98
N SER A 246 9.59 32.87 -27.26
CA SER A 246 10.84 33.04 -28.02
C SER A 246 10.50 33.27 -29.49
N ASP A 247 11.44 33.83 -30.26
CA ASP A 247 11.33 33.87 -31.72
C ASP A 247 11.79 32.55 -32.39
N ALA A 248 12.21 31.55 -31.59
CA ALA A 248 12.52 30.20 -32.00
C ALA A 248 11.30 29.41 -32.51
N ALA A 249 11.51 28.43 -33.39
CA ALA A 249 10.47 27.50 -33.84
C ALA A 249 9.96 26.52 -32.75
N GLY A 250 10.71 26.39 -31.65
CA GLY A 250 10.31 25.76 -30.40
C GLY A 250 11.13 26.39 -29.26
N PHE A 251 10.53 26.59 -28.08
CA PHE A 251 11.19 27.34 -27.00
C PHE A 251 12.48 26.66 -26.49
N GLU A 252 12.44 25.33 -26.38
CA GLU A 252 13.59 24.48 -26.05
C GLU A 252 14.29 23.98 -27.33
N ARG A 253 15.58 23.63 -27.22
CA ARG A 253 16.34 23.10 -28.37
C ARG A 253 15.76 21.81 -28.93
N GLY A 254 15.81 21.66 -30.26
CA GLY A 254 15.37 20.46 -30.98
C GLY A 254 16.54 19.64 -31.55
N PRO A 255 16.51 18.29 -31.52
CA PRO A 255 15.72 17.49 -30.58
C PRO A 255 16.17 17.75 -29.15
N ALA A 256 15.22 17.79 -28.22
CA ALA A 256 15.47 18.00 -26.80
C ALA A 256 16.18 16.76 -26.21
N THR A 257 17.49 16.72 -26.37
CA THR A 257 18.37 15.59 -26.04
C THR A 257 19.14 15.88 -24.75
N GLY A 258 19.25 14.87 -23.89
CA GLY A 258 19.85 14.96 -22.55
C GLY A 258 19.26 13.87 -21.66
N ALA A 259 19.90 13.58 -20.53
CA ALA A 259 19.49 12.49 -19.63
C ALA A 259 18.00 12.54 -19.26
N TYR A 260 17.46 13.75 -19.08
CA TYR A 260 16.07 14.01 -18.66
C TYR A 260 14.99 13.63 -19.70
N ASN A 261 15.34 13.57 -20.98
CA ASN A 261 14.43 13.17 -22.06
C ASN A 261 14.64 11.73 -22.55
N HIS A 262 15.50 10.95 -21.87
CA HIS A 262 15.46 9.51 -22.04
C HIS A 262 14.11 8.97 -21.49
N PRO A 263 13.37 8.11 -22.21
CA PRO A 263 12.05 7.63 -21.81
C PRO A 263 11.97 7.06 -20.38
N ASP A 264 13.10 6.56 -19.86
CA ASP A 264 13.23 5.91 -18.55
C ASP A 264 13.50 6.86 -17.37
N TYR A 265 13.84 8.13 -17.60
CA TYR A 265 14.41 9.00 -16.56
C TYR A 265 13.41 9.43 -15.46
N LEU A 266 12.11 9.34 -15.74
CA LEU A 266 11.05 9.91 -14.90
C LEU A 266 10.27 8.89 -14.04
N GLU A 267 10.76 7.66 -13.90
CA GLU A 267 10.23 6.71 -12.91
C GLU A 267 10.97 6.73 -11.57
N LYS A 268 10.16 6.71 -10.51
CA LYS A 268 10.51 6.64 -9.09
C LYS A 268 11.45 5.47 -8.80
N GLU A 269 12.45 5.74 -7.95
CA GLU A 269 13.52 4.80 -7.55
C GLU A 269 14.33 4.32 -8.77
N LYS A 270 15.62 4.69 -8.87
CA LYS A 270 16.53 3.89 -9.71
C LYS A 270 16.49 2.47 -9.17
N LEU A 271 15.85 1.57 -9.90
CA LEU A 271 16.21 0.17 -9.85
C LEU A 271 17.62 0.09 -10.45
N HIS A 272 18.61 0.35 -9.61
CA HIS A 272 19.98 -0.08 -9.88
C HIS A 272 19.88 -1.54 -10.30
N ALA A 273 20.42 -1.86 -11.47
CA ALA A 273 20.30 -3.22 -12.01
C ALA A 273 21.05 -4.24 -11.12
N VAL A 274 21.97 -3.72 -10.29
CA VAL A 274 22.68 -4.40 -9.22
C VAL A 274 22.01 -4.17 -7.86
N ALA A 275 21.97 -5.21 -7.02
CA ALA A 275 21.42 -5.14 -5.66
C ALA A 275 22.12 -6.11 -4.71
N TYR A 276 22.29 -5.71 -3.45
CA TYR A 276 22.87 -6.55 -2.39
C TYR A 276 21.80 -7.12 -1.45
N LEU A 277 21.90 -8.41 -1.15
CA LEU A 277 21.01 -9.13 -0.22
C LEU A 277 21.77 -9.54 1.05
N ILE A 278 21.86 -8.60 1.99
CA ILE A 278 22.65 -8.76 3.22
C ILE A 278 21.82 -9.47 4.30
N HIS A 279 22.41 -10.45 4.98
CA HIS A 279 21.70 -11.19 6.01
C HIS A 279 21.52 -10.36 7.28
N LYS A 280 20.27 -10.20 7.72
CA LYS A 280 19.81 -9.39 8.87
C LYS A 280 20.44 -9.67 10.26
N SER A 281 21.44 -10.54 10.34
CA SER A 281 22.26 -10.72 11.55
C SER A 281 23.48 -9.80 11.55
N ILE A 282 24.00 -9.42 10.38
CA ILE A 282 25.14 -8.51 10.28
C ILE A 282 24.67 -7.12 10.76
N PRO A 283 25.37 -6.46 11.70
CA PRO A 283 25.04 -5.11 12.15
C PRO A 283 24.93 -4.13 10.99
N VAL A 284 24.06 -3.13 11.12
CA VAL A 284 23.85 -2.10 10.09
C VAL A 284 25.03 -1.12 10.04
N ALA A 285 25.79 -1.01 11.13
CA ALA A 285 26.99 -0.17 11.21
C ALA A 285 28.23 -0.83 10.58
N ASP A 286 28.19 -2.14 10.27
CA ASP A 286 29.34 -2.89 9.75
C ASP A 286 29.29 -3.04 8.21
N TRP A 287 28.38 -2.35 7.52
CA TRP A 287 28.37 -2.30 6.05
C TRP A 287 27.67 -1.05 5.50
N ASP A 288 28.10 -0.58 4.33
CA ASP A 288 27.36 0.40 3.52
C ASP A 288 27.36 -0.01 2.04
N VAL A 289 26.51 0.62 1.21
CA VAL A 289 26.51 0.42 -0.24
C VAL A 289 26.61 1.76 -0.95
N GLU A 290 27.74 1.99 -1.61
CA GLU A 290 28.00 3.13 -2.48
C GLU A 290 27.54 2.80 -3.90
N PHE A 291 26.49 3.46 -4.37
CA PHE A 291 26.09 3.38 -5.78
C PHE A 291 26.97 4.29 -6.63
N HIS A 292 27.39 3.84 -7.82
CA HIS A 292 28.19 4.64 -8.74
C HIS A 292 27.27 5.62 -9.48
N ASP A 293 26.70 6.57 -8.75
CA ASP A 293 25.63 7.47 -9.23
C ASP A 293 26.11 8.65 -10.09
N ASP A 294 27.35 8.59 -10.57
CA ASP A 294 28.01 9.55 -11.46
C ASP A 294 28.05 9.05 -12.92
N VAL A 295 29.06 8.26 -13.29
CA VAL A 295 29.33 7.83 -14.67
C VAL A 295 28.73 6.45 -14.93
N ASN A 296 28.83 5.53 -13.96
CA ASN A 296 28.32 4.15 -14.04
C ASN A 296 26.89 4.00 -13.48
N ILE A 297 26.08 5.03 -13.75
CA ILE A 297 24.83 5.34 -13.06
C ILE A 297 23.75 4.26 -13.22
N GLY A 298 23.45 3.55 -12.12
CA GLY A 298 22.53 2.41 -12.11
C GLY A 298 23.09 1.08 -12.65
N LEU A 299 24.30 1.10 -13.21
CA LEU A 299 25.01 -0.07 -13.74
C LEU A 299 25.91 -0.73 -12.69
N ALA A 300 26.50 0.04 -11.77
CA ALA A 300 27.43 -0.48 -10.77
C ALA A 300 27.17 0.06 -9.35
N ALA A 301 27.59 -0.71 -8.36
CA ALA A 301 27.53 -0.38 -6.94
C ALA A 301 28.64 -1.12 -6.18
N THR A 302 29.04 -0.61 -5.02
CA THR A 302 30.08 -1.18 -4.15
C THR A 302 29.51 -1.39 -2.76
N LEU A 303 29.53 -2.63 -2.27
CA LEU A 303 29.26 -2.98 -0.88
C LEU A 303 30.58 -2.89 -0.11
N LEU A 304 30.67 -1.93 0.81
CA LEU A 304 31.74 -1.87 1.81
C LEU A 304 31.31 -2.72 3.00
N LEU A 305 32.12 -3.71 3.38
CA LEU A 305 31.85 -4.61 4.51
C LEU A 305 33.01 -4.51 5.52
N ARG A 306 32.73 -3.92 6.68
CA ARG A 306 33.69 -3.78 7.78
C ARG A 306 33.76 -5.09 8.56
N ILE A 307 34.96 -5.62 8.73
CA ILE A 307 35.21 -6.93 9.35
C ILE A 307 35.81 -6.76 10.76
N SER A 308 36.74 -5.83 10.90
CA SER A 308 37.30 -5.35 12.16
C SER A 308 37.32 -3.81 12.13
N ASP A 309 37.76 -3.16 13.20
CA ASP A 309 37.86 -1.69 13.21
C ASP A 309 38.89 -1.15 12.19
N ASP A 310 39.87 -1.96 11.79
CA ASP A 310 40.94 -1.59 10.84
C ASP A 310 40.81 -2.23 9.44
N GLN A 311 39.84 -3.12 9.20
CA GLN A 311 39.72 -3.88 7.94
C GLN A 311 38.33 -3.78 7.30
N THR A 312 38.29 -3.41 6.01
CA THR A 312 37.05 -3.24 5.22
C THR A 312 37.23 -3.79 3.81
N ILE A 313 36.43 -4.81 3.47
CA ILE A 313 36.40 -5.40 2.12
C ILE A 313 35.41 -4.63 1.24
N ALA A 314 35.83 -4.28 0.03
CA ALA A 314 34.95 -3.75 -1.01
C ALA A 314 34.48 -4.88 -1.96
N ILE A 315 33.17 -4.96 -2.21
CA ILE A 315 32.59 -5.89 -3.19
C ILE A 315 31.85 -5.06 -4.23
N HIS A 316 32.40 -4.92 -5.43
CA HIS A 316 31.81 -4.21 -6.55
C HIS A 316 30.92 -5.16 -7.36
N ASN A 317 29.67 -4.77 -7.59
CA ASN A 317 28.72 -5.51 -8.41
C ASN A 317 28.38 -4.67 -9.65
N VAL A 318 28.46 -5.28 -10.84
CA VAL A 318 28.28 -4.61 -12.14
C VAL A 318 27.22 -5.33 -12.99
N TYR A 319 26.43 -4.56 -13.72
CA TYR A 319 25.49 -5.06 -14.71
C TYR A 319 25.55 -4.21 -15.99
N ASN A 320 26.39 -4.64 -16.93
CA ASN A 320 26.73 -3.91 -18.15
C ASN A 320 26.00 -4.46 -19.39
N LYS A 321 24.71 -4.81 -19.25
CA LYS A 321 23.92 -5.42 -20.33
C LYS A 321 23.95 -4.66 -21.66
N GLN A 322 24.00 -3.33 -21.63
CA GLN A 322 24.03 -2.47 -22.81
C GLN A 322 25.45 -2.09 -23.29
N LYS A 323 26.52 -2.61 -22.67
CA LYS A 323 27.92 -2.27 -22.98
C LYS A 323 28.21 -0.75 -22.90
N ASN A 324 27.61 -0.12 -21.90
CA ASN A 324 27.64 1.32 -21.65
C ASN A 324 28.29 1.70 -20.30
N ALA A 325 28.83 0.74 -19.56
CA ALA A 325 29.69 1.01 -18.40
C ALA A 325 30.99 1.70 -18.84
N ASN A 326 31.37 2.75 -18.10
CA ASN A 326 32.66 3.41 -18.25
C ASN A 326 33.73 2.60 -17.50
N ILE A 327 34.56 1.90 -18.27
CA ILE A 327 35.59 0.99 -17.76
C ILE A 327 36.70 1.73 -16.98
N PRO A 328 37.26 2.88 -17.45
CA PRO A 328 38.24 3.64 -16.67
C PRO A 328 37.73 4.09 -15.28
N ASP A 329 36.47 4.51 -15.18
CA ASP A 329 35.87 4.90 -13.89
C ASP A 329 35.67 3.69 -12.98
N LEU A 330 35.21 2.57 -13.54
CA LEU A 330 35.05 1.31 -12.81
C LEU A 330 36.40 0.81 -12.27
N LEU A 331 37.44 0.77 -13.10
CA LEU A 331 38.78 0.34 -12.71
C LEU A 331 39.34 1.18 -11.56
N ARG A 332 39.21 2.52 -11.63
CA ARG A 332 39.66 3.44 -10.56
C ARG A 332 38.99 3.17 -9.21
N ARG A 333 37.77 2.62 -9.21
CA ARG A 333 37.00 2.29 -8.01
C ARG A 333 37.27 0.87 -7.51
N VAL A 334 37.55 -0.07 -8.42
CA VAL A 334 37.80 -1.50 -8.16
C VAL A 334 39.20 -1.78 -7.61
N THR A 335 40.07 -0.78 -7.58
CA THR A 335 41.47 -0.88 -7.11
C THR A 335 41.77 0.06 -5.95
N ALA A 336 40.74 0.71 -5.40
CA ALA A 336 40.89 1.82 -4.46
C ALA A 336 41.17 1.36 -3.02
N THR A 337 40.75 0.15 -2.62
CA THR A 337 40.93 -0.32 -1.23
C THR A 337 42.09 -1.30 -1.07
N GLY A 338 42.44 -2.03 -2.13
CA GLY A 338 43.41 -3.12 -2.06
C GLY A 338 42.82 -4.41 -1.45
N GLU A 339 41.56 -4.39 -1.02
CA GLU A 339 40.76 -5.52 -0.54
C GLU A 339 39.44 -5.58 -1.33
N ASP A 340 39.58 -5.54 -2.66
CA ASP A 340 38.47 -5.44 -3.61
C ASP A 340 38.07 -6.82 -4.21
N PHE A 341 36.77 -7.05 -4.37
CA PHE A 341 36.15 -8.11 -5.17
C PHE A 341 35.32 -7.48 -6.29
N LEU A 342 35.57 -7.85 -7.56
CA LEU A 342 34.75 -7.41 -8.69
C LEU A 342 33.88 -8.58 -9.18
N VAL A 343 32.56 -8.42 -9.13
CA VAL A 343 31.58 -9.42 -9.60
C VAL A 343 30.53 -8.77 -10.51
N GLY A 344 29.89 -9.56 -11.38
CA GLY A 344 28.75 -9.07 -12.15
C GLY A 344 28.61 -9.66 -13.55
N ASP A 345 27.56 -9.24 -14.25
CA ASP A 345 27.34 -9.48 -15.68
C ASP A 345 27.95 -8.32 -16.47
N PHE A 346 29.04 -8.60 -17.17
CA PHE A 346 29.77 -7.60 -17.95
C PHE A 346 29.29 -7.52 -19.40
N ASN A 347 28.64 -8.57 -19.91
CA ASN A 347 28.30 -8.75 -21.33
C ASN A 347 29.47 -8.48 -22.31
N LEU A 348 30.72 -8.65 -21.87
CA LEU A 348 31.97 -8.43 -22.62
C LEU A 348 32.69 -9.75 -22.89
N HIS A 349 33.33 -9.89 -24.04
CA HIS A 349 33.97 -11.13 -24.50
C HIS A 349 35.48 -10.92 -24.71
N HIS A 350 36.30 -11.61 -23.91
CA HIS A 350 37.76 -11.60 -24.01
C HIS A 350 38.33 -13.03 -23.95
N PRO A 351 39.40 -13.38 -24.69
CA PRO A 351 39.98 -14.73 -24.69
C PRO A 351 40.44 -15.22 -23.31
N THR A 352 40.78 -14.32 -22.38
CA THR A 352 41.16 -14.64 -20.99
C THR A 352 40.00 -15.28 -20.21
N CYS A 353 38.77 -14.77 -20.38
CA CYS A 353 37.60 -15.25 -19.66
C CYS A 353 36.70 -16.19 -20.49
N SER A 354 36.47 -15.89 -21.77
CA SER A 354 35.59 -16.64 -22.66
C SER A 354 36.26 -17.80 -23.42
N GLY A 355 37.59 -17.93 -23.34
CA GLY A 355 38.36 -18.97 -24.03
C GLY A 355 38.61 -18.65 -25.52
N ASP A 356 39.17 -19.62 -26.25
CA ASP A 356 39.73 -19.39 -27.59
C ASP A 356 38.69 -19.25 -28.72
N ASN A 357 37.41 -19.54 -28.45
CA ASN A 357 36.33 -19.52 -29.46
C ASN A 357 35.61 -18.15 -29.60
N VAL A 358 36.26 -17.04 -29.19
CA VAL A 358 35.69 -15.69 -29.28
C VAL A 358 35.93 -15.12 -30.69
N THR A 359 34.85 -14.90 -31.44
CA THR A 359 34.90 -14.36 -32.81
C THR A 359 34.92 -12.83 -32.89
N THR A 360 34.45 -12.16 -31.85
CA THR A 360 34.41 -10.69 -31.75
C THR A 360 34.85 -10.28 -30.35
N ILE A 361 35.86 -9.42 -30.26
CA ILE A 361 36.36 -8.85 -29.00
C ILE A 361 35.97 -7.36 -28.98
N GLU A 362 35.27 -6.92 -27.95
CA GLU A 362 34.93 -5.49 -27.81
C GLU A 362 36.10 -4.68 -27.22
N PRO A 363 36.34 -3.42 -27.64
CA PRO A 363 37.44 -2.60 -27.08
C PRO A 363 37.39 -2.46 -25.55
N GLN A 364 36.21 -2.29 -24.98
CA GLN A 364 35.97 -2.27 -23.52
C GLN A 364 36.40 -3.58 -22.83
N ALA A 365 36.37 -4.71 -23.53
CA ALA A 365 36.79 -6.01 -22.98
C ALA A 365 38.31 -6.09 -22.84
N ILE A 366 39.05 -5.49 -23.78
CA ILE A 366 40.51 -5.37 -23.74
C ILE A 366 40.91 -4.38 -22.65
N GLU A 367 40.27 -3.20 -22.60
CA GLU A 367 40.52 -2.17 -21.59
C GLU A 367 40.28 -2.69 -20.17
N LEU A 368 39.19 -3.43 -19.94
CA LEU A 368 38.89 -4.06 -18.65
C LEU A 368 39.90 -5.16 -18.30
N ALA A 369 40.29 -6.00 -19.26
CA ALA A 369 41.23 -7.09 -19.02
C ALA A 369 42.62 -6.54 -18.66
N ASN A 370 43.14 -5.59 -19.45
CA ASN A 370 44.45 -4.97 -19.21
C ASN A 370 44.48 -4.22 -17.88
N GLY A 371 43.47 -3.40 -17.59
CA GLY A 371 43.43 -2.61 -16.35
C GLY A 371 43.27 -3.45 -15.07
N LEU A 372 42.68 -4.64 -15.16
CA LEU A 372 42.64 -5.59 -14.05
C LEU A 372 43.97 -6.36 -13.88
N ASP A 373 44.65 -6.68 -14.98
CA ASP A 373 45.98 -7.31 -14.98
C ASP A 373 47.05 -6.35 -14.42
N GLU A 374 47.04 -5.07 -14.86
CA GLU A 374 47.88 -3.99 -14.32
C GLU A 374 47.65 -3.77 -12.81
N ALA A 375 46.42 -4.01 -12.33
CA ALA A 375 46.07 -3.94 -10.91
C ALA A 375 46.36 -5.23 -10.11
N GLY A 376 46.83 -6.30 -10.77
CA GLY A 376 47.08 -7.60 -10.15
C GLY A 376 45.82 -8.35 -9.68
N MET A 377 44.64 -8.04 -10.23
CA MET A 377 43.38 -8.68 -9.88
C MET A 377 43.25 -10.07 -10.52
N GLU A 378 43.16 -11.13 -9.71
CA GLU A 378 43.10 -12.51 -10.22
C GLU A 378 41.66 -12.93 -10.59
N LEU A 379 41.49 -13.54 -11.77
CA LEU A 379 40.20 -14.04 -12.25
C LEU A 379 39.85 -15.40 -11.62
N LEU A 380 38.82 -15.41 -10.77
CA LEU A 380 38.30 -16.63 -10.13
C LEU A 380 37.31 -17.42 -11.01
N THR A 381 36.70 -16.79 -12.02
CA THR A 381 35.84 -17.50 -12.99
C THR A 381 36.71 -18.33 -13.95
N PRO A 382 36.55 -19.66 -14.03
CA PRO A 382 37.40 -20.50 -14.89
C PRO A 382 37.26 -20.13 -16.37
N ARG A 383 38.40 -20.06 -17.07
CA ARG A 383 38.48 -19.73 -18.50
C ARG A 383 37.56 -20.62 -19.35
N GLY A 384 36.67 -20.01 -20.12
CA GLY A 384 35.71 -20.69 -21.00
C GLY A 384 34.48 -21.29 -20.29
N PHE A 385 34.31 -21.07 -18.98
CA PHE A 385 33.16 -21.59 -18.24
C PHE A 385 31.88 -20.81 -18.57
N ARG A 386 30.99 -21.42 -19.35
CA ARG A 386 29.74 -20.79 -19.83
C ARG A 386 28.79 -20.43 -18.69
N THR A 387 28.65 -19.14 -18.42
CA THR A 387 27.76 -18.59 -17.38
C THR A 387 26.38 -18.23 -17.92
N TYR A 388 26.27 -17.91 -19.21
CA TYR A 388 25.03 -17.50 -19.89
C TYR A 388 24.66 -18.43 -21.06
N ALA A 389 23.37 -18.63 -21.31
CA ALA A 389 22.86 -19.27 -22.54
C ALA A 389 21.49 -18.73 -22.99
N ARG A 390 21.34 -18.48 -24.31
CA ARG A 390 20.12 -17.87 -24.86
C ARG A 390 18.98 -18.89 -25.03
N GLY A 391 17.95 -18.79 -24.20
CA GLY A 391 16.69 -19.54 -24.32
C GLY A 391 16.36 -20.41 -23.10
N LYS A 392 15.20 -21.07 -23.10
CA LYS A 392 14.75 -21.92 -21.98
C LYS A 392 15.53 -23.23 -21.79
N HIS A 393 16.60 -23.44 -22.54
CA HIS A 393 17.47 -24.62 -22.50
C HIS A 393 18.94 -24.17 -22.61
N LEU A 394 19.78 -24.58 -21.65
CA LEU A 394 21.21 -24.22 -21.55
C LEU A 394 22.11 -24.90 -22.62
N THR A 395 21.54 -25.28 -23.76
CA THR A 395 22.26 -25.84 -24.93
C THR A 395 21.82 -25.17 -26.23
N GLY A 396 21.42 -23.91 -26.18
CA GLY A 396 21.21 -23.10 -27.39
C GLY A 396 22.53 -22.83 -28.13
N GLU A 397 22.43 -22.50 -29.41
CA GLU A 397 23.59 -22.21 -30.29
C GLU A 397 24.41 -20.98 -29.86
N TYR A 398 23.90 -20.20 -28.90
CA TYR A 398 24.54 -19.00 -28.35
C TYR A 398 24.66 -19.12 -26.82
N SER A 399 25.90 -19.28 -26.33
CA SER A 399 26.27 -19.34 -24.91
C SER A 399 27.66 -18.75 -24.70
N SER A 400 27.86 -17.97 -23.64
CA SER A 400 29.10 -17.20 -23.41
C SER A 400 29.47 -17.12 -21.92
N THR A 401 30.65 -16.56 -21.65
CA THR A 401 31.19 -16.33 -20.29
C THR A 401 31.21 -14.83 -20.04
N ILE A 402 30.09 -14.32 -19.52
CA ILE A 402 29.86 -12.88 -19.31
C ILE A 402 29.73 -12.51 -17.83
N ASP A 403 29.48 -13.48 -16.97
CA ASP A 403 29.37 -13.30 -15.52
C ASP A 403 30.75 -13.58 -14.88
N LEU A 404 31.46 -12.52 -14.47
CA LEU A 404 32.85 -12.61 -14.03
C LEU A 404 32.98 -12.44 -12.50
N THR A 405 34.10 -12.92 -11.96
CA THR A 405 34.48 -12.77 -10.56
C THR A 405 35.99 -12.62 -10.49
N TYR A 406 36.47 -11.46 -10.09
CA TYR A 406 37.87 -11.17 -9.78
C TYR A 406 38.04 -10.88 -8.30
N ALA A 407 39.25 -11.09 -7.78
CA ALA A 407 39.63 -10.73 -6.42
C ALA A 407 41.04 -10.13 -6.37
N SER A 408 41.24 -9.21 -5.45
CA SER A 408 42.55 -8.64 -5.12
C SER A 408 43.48 -9.68 -4.47
N PRO A 409 44.82 -9.57 -4.64
CA PRO A 409 45.79 -10.54 -4.10
C PRO A 409 45.70 -10.77 -2.59
N SER A 410 45.32 -9.72 -1.83
CA SER A 410 45.08 -9.76 -0.38
C SER A 410 43.95 -10.72 0.01
N LEU A 411 42.93 -10.88 -0.85
CA LEU A 411 41.73 -11.66 -0.58
C LEU A 411 41.81 -13.10 -1.09
N ILE A 412 42.71 -13.40 -2.03
CA ILE A 412 42.93 -14.77 -2.56
C ILE A 412 43.16 -15.82 -1.46
N PRO A 413 43.99 -15.59 -0.42
CA PRO A 413 44.16 -16.56 0.68
C PRO A 413 42.88 -16.86 1.46
N PHE A 414 41.90 -15.96 1.45
CA PHE A 414 40.61 -16.13 2.11
C PHE A 414 39.56 -16.78 1.21
N VAL A 415 39.80 -16.92 -0.10
CA VAL A 415 38.91 -17.62 -1.03
C VAL A 415 38.96 -19.12 -0.78
N ARG A 416 38.00 -19.64 -0.03
CA ARG A 416 37.86 -21.07 0.23
C ARG A 416 37.43 -21.85 -1.02
N LYS A 417 36.53 -21.27 -1.82
CA LYS A 417 36.00 -21.92 -3.03
C LYS A 417 35.21 -20.96 -3.93
N TRP A 418 35.49 -20.99 -5.24
CA TRP A 418 34.56 -20.53 -6.28
C TRP A 418 33.80 -21.73 -6.87
N GLN A 419 32.49 -21.59 -7.13
CA GLN A 419 31.70 -22.61 -7.84
C GLN A 419 30.40 -22.03 -8.42
N SER A 420 29.82 -22.71 -9.41
CA SER A 420 28.48 -22.45 -9.94
C SER A 420 27.47 -23.50 -9.44
N PRO A 421 26.81 -23.34 -8.27
CA PRO A 421 25.86 -24.33 -7.75
C PRO A 421 24.50 -24.29 -8.47
N ASP A 422 23.97 -25.47 -8.80
CA ASP A 422 22.57 -25.63 -9.22
C ASP A 422 21.62 -25.30 -8.05
N VAL A 423 20.85 -24.22 -8.17
CA VAL A 423 19.89 -23.79 -7.14
C VAL A 423 18.46 -24.25 -7.49
N PRO A 424 17.85 -25.18 -6.72
CA PRO A 424 16.55 -25.76 -7.10
C PRO A 424 15.42 -24.74 -7.15
N GLY A 425 14.90 -24.50 -8.36
CA GLY A 425 13.80 -23.56 -8.64
C GLY A 425 14.22 -22.14 -9.02
N PHE A 426 15.50 -21.94 -9.40
CA PHE A 426 15.99 -20.74 -10.04
C PHE A 426 16.04 -20.97 -11.57
N ASP A 427 14.96 -20.62 -12.27
CA ASP A 427 14.88 -20.69 -13.74
C ASP A 427 15.41 -19.36 -14.33
N SER A 428 16.69 -19.32 -14.73
CA SER A 428 17.33 -18.19 -15.41
C SER A 428 18.20 -18.67 -16.57
N ASP A 429 18.41 -17.77 -17.52
CA ASP A 429 19.41 -17.82 -18.60
C ASP A 429 20.87 -17.61 -18.12
N HIS A 430 21.06 -17.14 -16.88
CA HIS A 430 22.36 -17.07 -16.20
C HIS A 430 22.50 -18.16 -15.13
N ARG A 431 23.71 -18.68 -14.95
CA ARG A 431 24.08 -19.57 -13.84
C ARG A 431 24.24 -18.80 -12.53
N VAL A 432 23.93 -19.44 -11.41
CA VAL A 432 24.25 -18.88 -10.09
C VAL A 432 25.75 -19.06 -9.83
N ILE A 433 26.48 -17.96 -9.63
CA ILE A 433 27.86 -17.97 -9.15
C ILE A 433 27.89 -17.87 -7.62
N MET A 434 28.80 -18.59 -6.97
CA MET A 434 28.97 -18.56 -5.53
C MET A 434 30.45 -18.69 -5.13
N THR A 435 31.01 -17.59 -4.64
CA THR A 435 32.31 -17.54 -3.95
C THR A 435 32.10 -17.70 -2.45
N SER A 436 32.89 -18.56 -1.81
CA SER A 436 32.89 -18.80 -0.36
C SER A 436 34.19 -18.29 0.24
N LEU A 437 34.10 -17.38 1.22
CA LEU A 437 35.24 -16.79 1.90
C LEU A 437 35.37 -17.34 3.33
N ASN A 438 36.61 -17.45 3.82
CA ASN A 438 36.91 -17.87 5.19
C ASN A 438 37.15 -16.65 6.09
N LEU A 439 36.07 -15.93 6.42
CA LEU A 439 36.09 -14.67 7.17
C LEU A 439 35.16 -14.74 8.37
N GLU A 440 35.60 -14.20 9.51
CA GLU A 440 34.74 -13.97 10.67
C GLU A 440 33.97 -12.66 10.48
N VAL A 441 32.67 -12.63 10.84
CA VAL A 441 31.83 -11.44 10.66
C VAL A 441 30.91 -11.29 11.86
N ASN A 442 30.86 -10.09 12.43
CA ASN A 442 29.98 -9.74 13.56
C ASN A 442 28.51 -10.08 13.27
N ARG A 443 27.82 -10.67 14.25
CA ARG A 443 26.40 -11.07 14.11
C ARG A 443 25.59 -10.86 15.39
N VAL A 444 24.50 -10.10 15.28
CA VAL A 444 23.50 -9.92 16.35
C VAL A 444 22.45 -11.04 16.30
N PRO A 445 22.40 -11.94 17.29
CA PRO A 445 21.30 -12.90 17.42
C PRO A 445 20.03 -12.15 17.90
N SER A 446 18.93 -12.29 17.16
CA SER A 446 17.62 -11.77 17.58
C SER A 446 16.85 -12.86 18.31
N THR A 447 16.89 -12.96 19.63
CA THR A 447 16.12 -13.97 20.38
C THR A 447 14.82 -13.40 20.96
N TYR A 448 13.85 -14.27 21.27
CA TYR A 448 12.64 -13.89 22.01
C TYR A 448 12.12 -15.04 22.88
N TYR A 449 11.51 -14.71 24.01
CA TYR A 449 10.93 -15.64 24.97
C TYR A 449 9.63 -16.31 24.47
N ILE A 450 9.55 -17.64 24.56
CA ILE A 450 8.34 -18.42 24.24
C ILE A 450 7.60 -18.81 25.53
N TRP A 451 6.83 -17.87 26.07
CA TRP A 451 5.93 -18.04 27.21
C TRP A 451 5.00 -19.27 27.15
N LYS A 452 4.67 -19.76 25.95
CA LYS A 452 3.81 -20.97 25.75
C LYS A 452 4.53 -22.30 25.94
N ARG A 453 5.85 -22.27 26.19
CA ARG A 453 6.69 -23.44 26.45
C ARG A 453 7.27 -23.43 27.87
N ALA A 454 7.00 -22.39 28.65
CA ALA A 454 7.31 -22.39 30.07
C ALA A 454 6.40 -23.40 30.79
N ASP A 455 6.96 -24.08 31.77
CA ASP A 455 6.26 -24.98 32.69
C ASP A 455 5.50 -24.10 33.72
N PRO A 456 4.15 -24.07 33.72
CA PRO A 456 3.40 -23.14 34.57
C PRO A 456 3.61 -23.37 36.06
N ASP A 457 3.79 -24.62 36.47
CA ASP A 457 3.84 -25.00 37.89
C ASP A 457 5.22 -24.70 38.47
N LYS A 458 6.29 -25.01 37.73
CA LYS A 458 7.66 -24.61 38.12
C LYS A 458 7.85 -23.09 38.08
N PHE A 459 7.27 -22.42 37.08
CA PHE A 459 7.34 -20.96 36.99
C PHE A 459 6.66 -20.30 38.19
N ARG A 460 5.47 -20.79 38.55
CA ARG A 460 4.71 -20.39 39.73
C ARG A 460 5.49 -20.62 41.02
N GLU A 461 6.07 -21.80 41.22
CA GLU A 461 6.85 -22.14 42.41
C GLU A 461 8.09 -21.22 42.58
N CYS A 462 8.84 -20.99 41.50
CA CYS A 462 10.02 -20.12 41.49
C CYS A 462 9.67 -18.66 41.82
N VAL A 463 8.58 -18.13 41.24
CA VAL A 463 8.08 -16.77 41.55
C VAL A 463 7.56 -16.71 42.99
N GLY A 464 6.80 -17.72 43.45
CA GLY A 464 6.29 -17.78 44.82
C GLY A 464 7.41 -17.83 45.86
N GLY A 465 8.48 -18.58 45.60
CA GLY A 465 9.70 -18.58 46.40
C GLY A 465 10.38 -17.21 46.46
N SER A 466 10.47 -16.52 45.32
CA SER A 466 11.07 -15.18 45.21
C SER A 466 10.23 -14.06 45.82
N LEU A 467 8.90 -14.20 45.87
CA LEU A 467 7.98 -13.21 46.47
C LEU A 467 7.91 -13.30 48.00
N LYS A 468 7.96 -14.50 48.59
CA LYS A 468 7.84 -14.73 50.05
C LYS A 468 8.72 -13.81 50.92
N PRO A 469 10.02 -13.58 50.62
CA PRO A 469 10.89 -12.71 51.42
C PRO A 469 10.53 -11.22 51.39
N ILE A 470 9.67 -10.77 50.47
CA ILE A 470 9.29 -9.35 50.33
C ILE A 470 8.27 -8.95 51.42
N GLY A 471 7.39 -9.88 51.81
CA GLY A 471 6.35 -9.64 52.81
C GLY A 471 5.36 -8.53 52.47
N PHE A 472 4.73 -7.96 53.51
CA PHE A 472 3.73 -6.90 53.42
C PHE A 472 4.04 -5.74 54.40
N PRO A 473 5.18 -5.03 54.25
CA PRO A 473 5.51 -3.88 55.07
C PRO A 473 4.52 -2.73 54.85
N ALA A 474 4.25 -1.91 55.86
CA ALA A 474 3.39 -0.75 55.71
C ALA A 474 3.99 0.25 54.70
N LEU A 475 3.30 0.50 53.58
CA LEU A 475 3.76 1.39 52.51
C LEU A 475 3.18 2.79 52.72
N THR A 476 3.88 3.63 53.50
CA THR A 476 3.42 4.97 53.90
C THR A 476 4.02 6.12 53.10
N THR A 477 5.06 5.87 52.29
CA THR A 477 5.75 6.90 51.50
C THR A 477 5.99 6.45 50.04
N PRO A 478 6.09 7.39 49.07
CA PRO A 478 6.42 7.07 47.68
C PRO A 478 7.68 6.21 47.52
N ALA A 479 8.76 6.53 48.24
CA ALA A 479 10.02 5.79 48.18
C ALA A 479 9.89 4.32 48.65
N MET A 480 9.04 4.05 49.66
CA MET A 480 8.75 2.69 50.10
C MET A 480 7.95 1.92 49.03
N VAL A 481 6.97 2.59 48.39
CA VAL A 481 6.22 2.04 47.26
C VAL A 481 7.14 1.72 46.08
N ASP A 482 8.10 2.60 45.75
CA ASP A 482 9.06 2.38 44.65
C ASP A 482 9.98 1.20 44.91
N ASN A 483 10.52 1.08 46.13
CA ASN A 483 11.35 -0.06 46.53
C ASN A 483 10.56 -1.37 46.51
N TYR A 484 9.32 -1.36 46.98
CA TYR A 484 8.45 -2.54 46.97
C TYR A 484 8.09 -2.96 45.55
N ALA A 485 7.69 -2.03 44.69
CA ALA A 485 7.39 -2.28 43.27
C ALA A 485 8.61 -2.89 42.55
N ARG A 486 9.81 -2.35 42.79
CA ARG A 486 11.07 -2.87 42.23
C ARG A 486 11.30 -4.33 42.64
N LYS A 487 11.19 -4.66 43.93
CA LYS A 487 11.34 -6.03 44.44
C LYS A 487 10.32 -7.00 43.84
N VAL A 488 9.04 -6.59 43.75
CA VAL A 488 7.96 -7.42 43.19
C VAL A 488 8.17 -7.69 41.69
N VAL A 489 8.72 -6.74 40.92
CA VAL A 489 9.10 -6.98 39.52
C VAL A 489 10.33 -7.90 39.42
N GLN A 490 11.37 -7.65 40.23
CA GLN A 490 12.61 -8.44 40.22
C GLN A 490 12.39 -9.92 40.60
N ALA A 491 11.39 -10.23 41.42
CA ALA A 491 11.01 -11.60 41.77
C ALA A 491 10.61 -12.49 40.56
N PHE A 492 10.33 -11.92 39.39
CA PHE A 492 10.08 -12.67 38.15
C PHE A 492 11.35 -12.97 37.35
N GLY A 493 12.45 -12.25 37.56
CA GLY A 493 13.69 -12.37 36.77
C GLY A 493 14.23 -13.80 36.68
N PRO A 494 14.51 -14.47 37.81
CA PRO A 494 15.04 -15.83 37.82
C PRO A 494 14.15 -16.83 37.06
N ALA A 495 12.83 -16.72 37.22
CA ALA A 495 11.87 -17.58 36.55
C ALA A 495 11.79 -17.31 35.03
N ILE A 496 11.96 -16.05 34.60
CA ILE A 496 12.02 -15.67 33.18
C ILE A 496 13.27 -16.26 32.52
N GLU A 497 14.43 -16.05 33.13
CA GLU A 497 15.73 -16.42 32.55
C GLU A 497 15.93 -17.94 32.48
N THR A 498 15.49 -18.67 33.51
CA THR A 498 15.75 -20.13 33.62
C THR A 498 14.61 -21.01 33.06
N LEU A 499 13.34 -20.58 33.15
CA LEU A 499 12.18 -21.43 32.83
C LEU A 499 11.42 -21.03 31.56
N VAL A 500 11.74 -19.90 30.93
CA VAL A 500 11.08 -19.47 29.68
C VAL A 500 12.02 -19.64 28.48
N PRO A 501 11.78 -20.61 27.57
CA PRO A 501 12.72 -20.88 26.49
C PRO A 501 12.84 -19.71 25.50
N LEU A 502 14.08 -19.32 25.20
CA LEU A 502 14.40 -18.43 24.09
C LEU A 502 14.31 -19.16 22.74
N ALA A 503 13.97 -18.42 21.68
CA ALA A 503 14.12 -18.88 20.31
C ALA A 503 14.59 -17.76 19.38
N ALA A 504 15.37 -18.13 18.36
CA ALA A 504 15.60 -17.27 17.20
C ALA A 504 14.26 -16.92 16.52
N PRO A 505 14.15 -15.78 15.80
CA PRO A 505 12.88 -15.35 15.25
C PRO A 505 12.55 -16.32 14.14
N SER A 506 11.35 -16.90 14.16
CA SER A 506 10.91 -17.67 13.00
C SER A 506 10.98 -16.75 11.79
N GLY A 507 11.94 -16.97 10.88
CA GLY A 507 11.94 -16.29 9.59
C GLY A 507 10.56 -16.49 8.96
N SER A 508 10.13 -15.55 8.13
CA SER A 508 8.83 -15.58 7.44
C SER A 508 8.69 -16.72 6.41
N LYS A 509 9.51 -17.77 6.54
CA LYS A 509 9.42 -19.05 5.83
C LYS A 509 8.01 -19.60 6.03
N ARG A 510 7.36 -19.93 4.91
CA ARG A 510 6.12 -20.72 4.91
C ARG A 510 6.37 -22.01 5.71
N PRO A 511 5.41 -22.50 6.51
CA PRO A 511 5.60 -23.76 7.24
C PRO A 511 6.02 -24.88 6.29
N LYS A 512 7.15 -25.55 6.59
CA LYS A 512 7.59 -26.72 5.84
C LYS A 512 6.69 -27.89 6.23
N SER A 513 5.86 -28.37 5.30
CA SER A 513 5.16 -29.64 5.46
C SER A 513 6.11 -30.83 5.26
N ARG A 514 5.73 -32.01 5.77
CA ARG A 514 6.46 -33.25 5.46
C ARG A 514 6.34 -33.53 3.94
N PRO A 515 7.43 -33.88 3.23
CA PRO A 515 7.36 -34.20 1.80
C PRO A 515 6.45 -35.41 1.56
N SER A 516 5.49 -35.29 0.65
CA SER A 516 4.67 -36.42 0.19
C SER A 516 5.54 -37.44 -0.55
N LEU A 517 5.08 -38.69 -0.69
CA LEU A 517 5.81 -39.72 -1.46
C LEU A 517 6.10 -39.26 -2.90
N VAL A 518 5.17 -38.50 -3.50
CA VAL A 518 5.32 -37.83 -4.80
C VAL A 518 6.42 -36.78 -4.77
N THR A 519 6.49 -35.96 -3.71
CA THR A 519 7.59 -34.99 -3.52
C THR A 519 8.93 -35.71 -3.37
N GLN A 520 9.00 -36.82 -2.62
CA GLN A 520 10.21 -37.61 -2.42
C GLN A 520 10.66 -38.29 -3.71
N ARG A 521 9.73 -38.86 -4.50
CA ARG A 521 10.01 -39.43 -5.83
C ARG A 521 10.50 -38.36 -6.80
N ALA A 522 9.90 -37.18 -6.82
CA ALA A 522 10.37 -36.05 -7.63
C ALA A 522 11.75 -35.52 -7.18
N GLN A 523 12.02 -35.50 -5.87
CA GLN A 523 13.35 -35.14 -5.34
C GLN A 523 14.41 -36.20 -5.66
N ASN A 524 14.06 -37.49 -5.66
CA ASN A 524 14.94 -38.57 -6.11
C ASN A 524 15.15 -38.55 -7.62
N LEU A 525 14.13 -38.23 -8.42
CA LEU A 525 14.27 -38.00 -9.86
C LEU A 525 15.24 -36.86 -10.14
N LEU A 526 15.12 -35.73 -9.43
CA LEU A 526 16.11 -34.64 -9.46
C LEU A 526 17.51 -35.14 -9.10
N ARG A 527 17.69 -35.82 -7.95
CA ARG A 527 18.99 -36.35 -7.51
C ARG A 527 19.63 -37.29 -8.56
N LEU A 528 18.84 -38.20 -9.14
CA LEU A 528 19.31 -39.14 -10.17
C LEU A 528 19.60 -38.44 -11.50
N SER A 529 18.88 -37.35 -11.83
CA SER A 529 19.22 -36.43 -12.91
C SER A 529 20.59 -35.80 -12.65
N ASP A 530 20.75 -35.15 -11.49
CA ASP A 530 21.96 -34.43 -11.09
C ASP A 530 23.18 -35.37 -10.90
N GLU A 531 22.97 -36.67 -10.69
CA GLU A 531 24.02 -37.71 -10.66
C GLU A 531 24.40 -38.19 -12.06
N LYS A 532 23.43 -38.41 -12.97
CA LYS A 532 23.74 -38.66 -14.39
C LYS A 532 24.48 -37.48 -15.03
N GLU A 533 24.08 -36.25 -14.72
CA GLU A 533 24.68 -35.00 -15.24
C GLU A 533 26.15 -34.83 -14.77
N ARG A 534 26.50 -35.31 -13.57
CA ARG A 534 27.88 -35.31 -13.07
C ARG A 534 28.77 -36.41 -13.66
N ASN A 535 28.18 -37.52 -14.10
CA ASN A 535 28.92 -38.68 -14.64
C ASN A 535 29.04 -38.66 -16.17
N ALA A 536 28.17 -37.96 -16.88
CA ALA A 536 28.22 -37.82 -18.33
C ALA A 536 29.02 -36.56 -18.72
N GLY A 537 30.25 -36.74 -19.20
CA GLY A 537 31.14 -35.67 -19.67
C GLY A 537 30.68 -34.99 -20.96
N VAL A 538 29.60 -34.19 -20.86
CA VAL A 538 29.04 -33.22 -21.82
C VAL A 538 28.61 -33.73 -23.21
N TYR A 539 27.52 -33.15 -23.73
CA TYR A 539 26.98 -33.29 -25.11
C TYR A 539 26.39 -34.65 -25.52
N THR A 540 25.07 -34.85 -25.32
CA THR A 540 24.08 -35.20 -26.39
C THR A 540 22.60 -35.44 -25.95
N GLU A 541 22.24 -35.47 -24.65
CA GLU A 541 20.83 -35.74 -24.20
C GLU A 541 20.09 -34.55 -23.50
N SER A 542 20.44 -33.29 -23.79
CA SER A 542 20.01 -32.13 -22.99
C SER A 542 18.49 -31.89 -22.92
N GLN A 543 17.73 -32.16 -24.00
CA GLN A 543 16.31 -31.80 -24.05
C GLN A 543 15.41 -32.70 -23.18
N GLN A 544 15.61 -34.02 -23.19
CA GLN A 544 14.81 -34.94 -22.37
C GLN A 544 15.15 -34.79 -20.89
N HIS A 545 16.45 -34.67 -20.56
CA HIS A 545 16.92 -34.44 -19.20
C HIS A 545 16.28 -33.19 -18.58
N TYR A 546 16.32 -32.07 -19.29
CA TYR A 546 15.74 -30.82 -18.79
C TYR A 546 14.21 -30.87 -18.67
N LYS A 547 13.51 -31.59 -19.57
CA LYS A 547 12.06 -31.87 -19.42
C LYS A 547 11.77 -32.62 -18.11
N VAL A 548 12.58 -33.63 -17.74
CA VAL A 548 12.44 -34.38 -16.48
C VAL A 548 12.75 -33.50 -15.26
N LYS A 549 13.86 -32.75 -15.26
CA LYS A 549 14.26 -31.83 -14.18
C LYS A 549 13.17 -30.77 -13.92
N ARG A 550 12.65 -30.15 -14.98
CA ARG A 550 11.56 -29.16 -14.94
C ARG A 550 10.19 -29.74 -14.58
N PHE A 551 9.90 -30.98 -14.99
CA PHE A 551 8.70 -31.71 -14.54
C PHE A 551 8.76 -31.98 -13.03
N ALA A 552 9.86 -32.54 -12.54
CA ALA A 552 10.06 -32.82 -11.12
C ALA A 552 9.99 -31.54 -10.26
N GLN A 553 10.60 -30.44 -10.70
CA GLN A 553 10.50 -29.12 -10.05
C GLN A 553 9.05 -28.59 -10.03
N ASN A 554 8.32 -28.69 -11.14
CA ASN A 554 6.91 -28.29 -11.20
C ASN A 554 6.01 -29.14 -10.30
N VAL A 555 6.24 -30.45 -10.24
CA VAL A 555 5.57 -31.37 -9.31
C VAL A 555 5.87 -30.96 -7.87
N ILE A 556 7.13 -30.73 -7.50
CA ILE A 556 7.52 -30.26 -6.15
C ILE A 556 6.89 -28.89 -5.83
N ARG A 557 6.81 -27.96 -6.79
CA ARG A 557 6.19 -26.65 -6.60
C ARG A 557 4.68 -26.78 -6.37
N LYS A 558 3.97 -27.55 -7.20
CA LYS A 558 2.53 -27.84 -7.06
C LYS A 558 2.26 -28.54 -5.73
N GLU A 559 3.01 -29.59 -5.39
CA GLU A 559 2.86 -30.34 -4.15
C GLU A 559 3.19 -29.51 -2.90
N ARG A 560 4.23 -28.68 -2.92
CA ARG A 560 4.51 -27.75 -1.80
C ARG A 560 3.36 -26.78 -1.59
N SER A 561 2.72 -26.28 -2.65
CA SER A 561 1.54 -25.42 -2.53
C SER A 561 0.33 -26.20 -2.03
N ALA A 562 0.02 -27.36 -2.62
CA ALA A 562 -1.10 -28.21 -2.23
C ALA A 562 -0.98 -28.73 -0.79
N SER A 563 0.20 -29.19 -0.38
CA SER A 563 0.52 -29.65 0.97
C SER A 563 0.42 -28.51 2.01
N PHE A 564 0.90 -27.31 1.66
CA PHE A 564 0.70 -26.11 2.47
C PHE A 564 -0.79 -25.75 2.63
N HIS A 565 -1.59 -25.82 1.55
CA HIS A 565 -3.03 -25.61 1.62
C HIS A 565 -3.75 -26.72 2.41
N ARG A 566 -3.36 -28.01 2.28
CA ARG A 566 -3.88 -29.13 3.07
C ARG A 566 -3.63 -28.93 4.58
N MET A 567 -2.41 -28.54 4.96
CA MET A 567 -2.06 -28.17 6.34
C MET A 567 -2.90 -26.99 6.86
N LEU A 568 -3.10 -25.95 6.04
CA LEU A 568 -4.00 -24.85 6.39
C LEU A 568 -5.43 -25.34 6.65
N SER A 569 -5.99 -26.17 5.76
CA SER A 569 -7.35 -26.69 5.92
C SER A 569 -7.52 -27.53 7.20
N GLN A 570 -6.52 -28.33 7.56
CA GLN A 570 -6.50 -29.11 8.81
C GLN A 570 -6.46 -28.23 10.08
N ASP A 571 -5.65 -27.16 10.11
CA ASP A 571 -5.62 -26.24 11.27
C ASP A 571 -6.83 -25.29 11.30
N ILE A 572 -7.40 -24.97 10.14
CA ILE A 572 -8.59 -24.13 9.98
C ILE A 572 -9.88 -24.87 10.34
N ALA A 573 -9.94 -26.19 10.17
CA ALA A 573 -11.04 -27.02 10.67
C ALA A 573 -11.24 -26.85 12.19
N LYS A 574 -10.17 -26.53 12.94
CA LYS A 574 -10.22 -26.22 14.39
C LYS A 574 -10.75 -24.80 14.70
N ARG A 575 -11.08 -24.00 13.68
CA ARG A 575 -11.76 -22.67 13.65
C ARG A 575 -11.18 -21.53 14.50
N ARG A 576 -10.26 -21.78 15.44
CA ARG A 576 -9.76 -20.79 16.42
C ARG A 576 -8.69 -19.80 15.90
N ARG A 577 -8.14 -19.99 14.70
CA ARG A 577 -6.98 -19.19 14.18
C ARG A 577 -7.13 -18.65 12.75
N LEU A 578 -8.34 -18.61 12.21
CA LEU A 578 -8.62 -18.20 10.82
C LEU A 578 -8.00 -16.83 10.45
N TYR A 579 -8.24 -15.81 11.28
CA TYR A 579 -7.69 -14.46 11.10
C TYR A 579 -6.16 -14.40 11.27
N PHE A 580 -5.59 -15.22 12.15
CA PHE A 580 -4.14 -15.29 12.37
C PHE A 580 -3.42 -15.77 11.11
N TRP A 581 -3.96 -16.79 10.41
CA TRP A 581 -3.35 -17.29 9.18
C TRP A 581 -3.49 -16.32 8.01
N ALA A 582 -4.62 -15.62 7.84
CA ALA A 582 -4.72 -14.55 6.84
C ALA A 582 -3.71 -13.42 7.10
N ARG A 583 -3.57 -12.97 8.35
CA ARG A 583 -2.59 -11.95 8.76
C ARG A 583 -1.14 -12.42 8.64
N ARG A 584 -0.86 -13.71 8.88
CA ARG A 584 0.48 -14.32 8.69
C ARG A 584 0.79 -14.50 7.19
N GLY A 585 -0.20 -14.82 6.37
CA GLY A 585 -0.10 -14.88 4.92
C GLY A 585 0.25 -13.54 4.28
N ALA A 586 -0.35 -12.45 4.79
CA ALA A 586 0.04 -11.09 4.45
C ALA A 586 1.53 -10.80 4.74
N SER A 587 2.14 -11.48 5.72
CA SER A 587 3.53 -11.27 6.14
C SER A 587 4.59 -12.10 5.40
N TRP A 588 4.23 -13.18 4.70
CA TRP A 588 5.22 -14.02 3.99
C TRP A 588 5.91 -13.33 2.82
N ASN A 589 5.24 -12.36 2.20
CA ASN A 589 5.76 -11.54 1.10
C ASN A 589 5.81 -10.04 1.48
N LYS A 590 5.90 -9.68 2.77
CA LYS A 590 6.31 -8.31 3.10
C LYS A 590 7.76 -8.15 2.69
N LYS A 591 8.09 -7.12 1.89
CA LYS A 591 9.47 -6.66 1.71
C LYS A 591 10.11 -6.63 3.11
N ALA A 592 11.32 -7.19 3.26
CA ALA A 592 12.04 -7.07 4.50
C ALA A 592 12.10 -5.57 4.86
N LEU A 593 11.77 -5.23 6.11
CA LEU A 593 11.95 -3.84 6.55
C LEU A 593 13.45 -3.59 6.54
N MET A 594 13.92 -2.91 5.49
CA MET A 594 15.30 -2.47 5.46
C MET A 594 15.53 -1.56 6.68
N PRO A 595 16.71 -1.67 7.32
CA PRO A 595 17.15 -0.70 8.31
C PRO A 595 17.00 0.73 7.79
N ILE A 596 16.85 1.68 8.71
CA ILE A 596 17.15 3.07 8.37
C ILE A 596 18.67 3.15 8.21
N ARG A 597 19.14 3.64 7.07
CA ARG A 597 20.57 3.93 6.84
C ARG A 597 20.91 5.37 7.13
N GLN A 598 20.00 6.28 6.82
CA GLN A 598 20.13 7.70 7.11
C GLN A 598 18.80 8.32 7.54
N LEU A 599 18.88 9.36 8.35
CA LEU A 599 17.74 10.16 8.77
C LEU A 599 18.02 11.64 8.49
N ASN A 600 17.12 12.28 7.75
CA ASN A 600 17.21 13.67 7.36
C ASN A 600 16.38 14.53 8.33
N ALA A 601 17.05 15.42 9.07
CA ALA A 601 16.43 16.36 9.98
C ALA A 601 17.05 17.75 9.79
N ASN A 602 16.22 18.79 9.63
CA ASN A 602 16.67 20.19 9.45
C ASN A 602 17.74 20.36 8.35
N ASN A 603 17.59 19.64 7.23
CA ASN A 603 18.53 19.56 6.10
C ASN A 603 19.92 18.95 6.42
N VAL A 604 20.09 18.31 7.58
CA VAL A 604 21.28 17.51 7.92
C VAL A 604 20.95 16.02 7.82
N THR A 605 21.83 15.26 7.19
CA THR A 605 21.72 13.80 7.00
C THR A 605 22.55 13.06 8.05
N HIS A 606 21.90 12.33 8.95
CA HIS A 606 22.58 11.55 10.00
C HIS A 606 22.59 10.06 9.65
N ARG A 607 23.77 9.44 9.61
CA ARG A 607 23.98 8.02 9.27
C ARG A 607 24.34 7.13 10.48
N THR A 608 24.80 7.72 11.59
CA THR A 608 25.16 6.97 12.80
C THR A 608 23.92 6.62 13.64
N PRO A 609 23.91 5.49 14.38
CA PRO A 609 22.84 5.13 15.31
C PRO A 609 22.45 6.26 16.27
N ASP A 610 23.43 6.91 16.91
CA ASP A 610 23.19 7.98 17.87
C ASP A 610 22.77 9.29 17.22
N GLY A 611 23.32 9.63 16.04
CA GLY A 611 22.88 10.78 15.26
C GLY A 611 21.41 10.64 14.84
N MET A 612 21.03 9.49 14.29
CA MET A 612 19.63 9.17 13.99
C MET A 612 18.76 9.21 15.26
N ALA A 613 19.26 8.75 16.40
CA ALA A 613 18.53 8.80 17.67
C ALA A 613 18.29 10.25 18.15
N GLY A 614 19.31 11.12 18.05
CA GLY A 614 19.21 12.55 18.33
C GLY A 614 18.16 13.25 17.47
N CYS A 615 18.14 12.98 16.16
CA CYS A 615 17.13 13.53 15.25
C CYS A 615 15.69 13.12 15.62
N PHE A 616 15.47 11.87 16.03
CA PHE A 616 14.16 11.45 16.55
C PHE A 616 13.83 12.11 17.88
N ARG A 617 14.82 12.25 18.80
CA ARG A 617 14.65 12.96 20.09
C ARG A 617 14.18 14.40 19.85
N GLN A 618 14.89 15.16 19.02
CA GLN A 618 14.56 16.54 18.67
C GLN A 618 13.22 16.68 17.93
N ALA A 619 12.91 15.79 16.97
CA ALA A 619 11.67 15.90 16.20
C ALA A 619 10.40 15.59 17.01
N MET A 620 10.50 14.67 17.98
CA MET A 620 9.37 14.23 18.80
C MET A 620 9.21 15.07 20.08
N TRP A 621 10.32 15.44 20.73
CA TRP A 621 10.37 16.17 22.02
C TRP A 621 11.31 17.40 21.96
N PRO A 622 11.03 18.39 21.09
CA PRO A 622 11.95 19.50 20.79
C PRO A 622 12.31 20.37 22.02
N ASP A 623 11.34 20.64 22.90
CA ASP A 623 11.50 21.61 24.00
C ASP A 623 11.75 20.94 25.37
N GLY A 624 12.11 19.65 25.40
CA GLY A 624 12.17 18.85 26.63
C GLY A 624 13.54 18.22 26.94
N THR A 625 14.61 18.65 26.26
CA THR A 625 15.87 17.91 26.20
C THR A 625 17.15 18.75 26.14
N SER A 626 17.18 19.97 26.68
CA SER A 626 18.47 20.56 27.11
C SER A 626 18.87 19.93 28.44
N ASP A 627 20.16 19.58 28.59
CA ASP A 627 20.65 18.85 29.77
C ASP A 627 20.64 19.70 31.06
N GLU A 628 20.31 21.00 30.96
CA GLU A 628 20.26 21.96 32.08
C GLU A 628 18.84 22.28 32.60
N GLN A 629 17.76 21.77 31.98
CA GLN A 629 16.39 22.15 32.40
C GLN A 629 15.82 21.31 33.55
N GLN A 630 16.16 21.78 34.76
CA GLN A 630 15.41 21.69 36.02
C GLN A 630 14.77 20.34 36.40
N VAL A 631 15.27 19.78 37.51
CA VAL A 631 14.56 18.79 38.34
C VAL A 631 13.11 19.28 38.53
N PRO A 632 12.08 18.46 38.22
CA PRO A 632 10.69 18.88 38.39
C PRO A 632 10.42 19.22 39.85
N PRO A 633 9.57 20.22 40.17
CA PRO A 633 9.11 20.40 41.54
C PRO A 633 8.41 19.12 42.03
N ASP A 634 8.73 18.70 43.26
CA ASP A 634 8.26 17.44 43.88
C ASP A 634 6.74 17.31 43.96
N ARG A 635 6.01 18.41 43.79
CA ARG A 635 4.55 18.50 43.87
C ARG A 635 3.99 19.17 42.62
N PRO A 636 2.72 18.85 42.24
CA PRO A 636 2.01 19.67 41.27
C PRO A 636 1.93 21.13 41.74
N PRO A 637 1.69 22.10 40.84
CA PRO A 637 1.39 23.47 41.23
C PRO A 637 0.25 23.52 42.27
N PRO A 638 0.21 24.52 43.17
CA PRO A 638 -0.96 24.75 44.01
C PRO A 638 -2.25 24.83 43.17
N ASP A 639 -3.36 24.34 43.72
CA ASP A 639 -4.68 24.53 43.14
C ASP A 639 -5.28 25.81 43.75
N ASP A 640 -5.16 26.90 43.01
CA ASP A 640 -5.69 28.22 43.40
C ASP A 640 -7.20 28.36 43.06
N SER A 641 -7.92 27.27 42.78
CA SER A 641 -9.35 27.33 42.41
C SER A 641 -10.28 27.15 43.61
N ASP A 642 -11.29 28.01 43.73
CA ASP A 642 -12.35 27.96 44.76
C ASP A 642 -13.32 26.76 44.63
N LYS A 643 -12.91 25.67 43.97
CA LYS A 643 -13.78 24.52 43.66
C LYS A 643 -13.68 23.43 44.72
N VAL A 644 -14.83 23.04 45.27
CA VAL A 644 -14.94 21.86 46.15
C VAL A 644 -14.56 20.59 45.36
N PRO A 645 -13.52 19.83 45.76
CA PRO A 645 -13.07 18.65 45.00
C PRO A 645 -14.08 17.50 45.03
N PHE A 646 -14.13 16.70 43.96
CA PHE A 646 -14.98 15.51 43.93
C PHE A 646 -14.47 14.38 44.84
N VAL A 647 -15.40 13.72 45.54
CA VAL A 647 -15.09 12.54 46.36
C VAL A 647 -15.03 11.29 45.48
N VAL A 648 -13.87 10.63 45.45
CA VAL A 648 -13.67 9.35 44.75
C VAL A 648 -12.97 8.36 45.66
N SER A 649 -13.52 7.15 45.79
CA SER A 649 -12.92 6.08 46.61
C SER A 649 -11.53 5.66 46.09
N GLN A 650 -10.59 5.61 47.02
CA GLN A 650 -9.25 5.05 46.85
C GLN A 650 -9.22 3.53 47.12
N ASP A 651 -10.29 2.98 47.71
CA ASP A 651 -10.36 1.58 48.13
C ASP A 651 -10.16 0.63 46.96
N LEU A 652 -9.52 -0.52 47.22
CA LEU A 652 -9.21 -1.50 46.19
C LEU A 652 -9.55 -2.88 46.71
N GLU A 653 -10.39 -3.61 46.00
CA GLU A 653 -10.68 -5.01 46.32
C GLU A 653 -9.67 -5.97 45.67
N LYS A 654 -9.40 -7.10 46.35
CA LYS A 654 -8.65 -8.22 45.76
C LYS A 654 -9.38 -8.83 44.54
N SER A 655 -10.71 -8.73 44.51
CA SER A 655 -11.56 -9.16 43.39
C SER A 655 -11.23 -8.38 42.10
N GLU A 656 -11.10 -7.05 42.19
CA GLU A 656 -10.78 -6.14 41.10
C GLU A 656 -9.42 -6.52 40.48
N VAL A 657 -8.38 -6.64 41.32
CA VAL A 657 -7.02 -7.01 40.88
C VAL A 657 -6.99 -8.40 40.24
N LYS A 658 -7.68 -9.41 40.80
CA LYS A 658 -7.78 -10.75 40.23
C LYS A 658 -8.45 -10.73 38.85
N SER A 659 -9.49 -9.93 38.66
CA SER A 659 -10.18 -9.77 37.38
C SER A 659 -9.28 -9.15 36.29
N LEU A 660 -8.41 -8.21 36.67
CA LEU A 660 -7.50 -7.51 35.76
C LEU A 660 -6.36 -8.40 35.26
N ILE A 661 -5.79 -9.24 36.12
CA ILE A 661 -4.73 -10.20 35.75
C ILE A 661 -5.31 -11.29 34.83
N THR A 662 -6.40 -11.94 35.26
CA THR A 662 -7.03 -13.03 34.50
C THR A 662 -7.58 -12.56 33.15
N GLY A 663 -8.22 -11.39 33.13
CA GLY A 663 -8.76 -10.72 31.94
C GLY A 663 -7.72 -10.06 31.03
N ALA A 664 -6.43 -10.04 31.39
CA ALA A 664 -5.38 -9.43 30.56
C ALA A 664 -5.25 -10.12 29.19
N PRO A 665 -4.97 -9.40 28.09
CA PRO A 665 -4.82 -10.00 26.77
C PRO A 665 -3.45 -10.68 26.60
N SER A 666 -3.44 -11.97 26.24
CA SER A 666 -2.23 -12.71 25.88
C SER A 666 -1.68 -12.31 24.50
N GLY A 667 -0.38 -12.54 24.28
CA GLY A 667 0.33 -12.22 23.03
C GLY A 667 0.67 -10.74 22.87
N LYS A 668 0.87 -10.02 23.98
CA LYS A 668 1.38 -8.64 24.00
C LYS A 668 2.88 -8.65 24.28
N ALA A 669 3.58 -7.63 23.76
CA ALA A 669 4.98 -7.41 24.10
C ALA A 669 5.10 -6.89 25.54
N ALA A 670 6.13 -7.37 26.26
CA ALA A 670 6.56 -6.87 27.56
C ALA A 670 7.26 -5.50 27.43
N GLY A 671 7.56 -4.87 28.57
CA GLY A 671 8.42 -3.69 28.64
C GLY A 671 9.91 -4.06 28.76
N PRO A 672 10.75 -3.12 29.24
CA PRO A 672 12.16 -3.38 29.58
C PRO A 672 12.32 -4.45 30.66
N ASP A 673 11.31 -4.64 31.50
CA ASP A 673 11.19 -5.65 32.55
C ASP A 673 11.06 -7.10 32.05
N LEU A 674 10.92 -7.30 30.73
CA LEU A 674 10.72 -8.60 30.05
C LEU A 674 9.46 -9.39 30.47
N LEU A 675 8.79 -9.01 31.55
CA LEU A 675 7.58 -9.63 32.10
C LEU A 675 6.36 -9.38 31.20
N ALA A 676 5.82 -10.46 30.62
CA ALA A 676 4.57 -10.43 29.87
C ALA A 676 3.36 -10.79 30.75
N TYR A 677 2.14 -10.44 30.28
CA TYR A 677 0.89 -10.85 30.94
C TYR A 677 0.77 -12.37 31.11
N GLU A 678 1.37 -13.17 30.23
CA GLU A 678 1.47 -14.62 30.38
C GLU A 678 2.16 -15.04 31.70
N GLY A 679 3.30 -14.43 32.06
CA GLY A 679 3.99 -14.71 33.33
C GLY A 679 3.14 -14.36 34.55
N MET A 680 2.53 -13.17 34.52
CA MET A 680 1.63 -12.72 35.58
C MET A 680 0.40 -13.63 35.75
N LYS A 681 -0.05 -14.31 34.70
CA LYS A 681 -1.17 -15.27 34.75
C LYS A 681 -0.77 -16.64 35.31
N MET A 682 0.46 -17.08 35.08
CA MET A 682 0.94 -18.37 35.60
C MET A 682 1.09 -18.32 37.13
N ALA A 683 1.68 -17.25 37.66
CA ALA A 683 1.88 -17.03 39.10
C ALA A 683 0.80 -16.10 39.72
N HIS A 684 -0.43 -16.11 39.21
CA HIS A 684 -1.43 -15.10 39.57
C HIS A 684 -1.98 -15.22 40.99
N GLU A 685 -1.90 -16.40 41.61
CA GLU A 685 -2.46 -16.66 42.95
C GLU A 685 -1.47 -16.16 44.02
N GLU A 686 -0.19 -16.39 43.78
CA GLU A 686 0.95 -15.97 44.59
C GLU A 686 1.18 -14.45 44.46
N LEU A 687 1.00 -13.89 43.27
CA LEU A 687 1.19 -12.47 42.97
C LEU A 687 0.06 -11.57 43.50
N LEU A 688 -1.17 -12.08 43.59
CA LEU A 688 -2.37 -11.29 43.91
C LEU A 688 -2.27 -10.50 45.23
N PRO A 689 -1.79 -11.06 46.36
CA PRO A 689 -1.64 -10.31 47.61
C PRO A 689 -0.66 -9.15 47.49
N TYR A 690 0.50 -9.35 46.84
CA TYR A 690 1.55 -8.34 46.70
C TYR A 690 1.11 -7.20 45.77
N LEU A 691 0.41 -7.52 44.67
CA LEU A 691 -0.16 -6.47 43.80
C LEU A 691 -1.31 -5.71 44.45
N HIS A 692 -2.17 -6.38 45.22
CA HIS A 692 -3.25 -5.72 45.95
C HIS A 692 -2.68 -4.72 46.96
N HIS A 693 -1.68 -5.14 47.76
CA HIS A 693 -0.98 -4.29 48.72
C HIS A 693 -0.28 -3.09 48.06
N LEU A 694 0.48 -3.34 46.99
CA LEU A 694 1.15 -2.29 46.22
C LEU A 694 0.16 -1.30 45.61
N PHE A 695 -0.85 -1.77 44.88
CA PHE A 695 -1.78 -0.90 44.17
C PHE A 695 -2.67 -0.09 45.12
N ALA A 696 -3.07 -0.65 46.26
CA ALA A 696 -3.80 0.09 47.31
C ALA A 696 -2.94 1.24 47.87
N ALA A 697 -1.65 1.00 48.13
CA ALA A 697 -0.73 2.05 48.55
C ALA A 697 -0.51 3.13 47.47
N CYS A 698 -0.35 2.75 46.20
CA CYS A 698 -0.24 3.68 45.08
C CYS A 698 -1.46 4.61 44.95
N LEU A 699 -2.68 4.07 45.11
CA LEU A 699 -3.92 4.85 45.04
C LEU A 699 -4.08 5.78 46.26
N LYS A 700 -3.76 5.29 47.46
CA LYS A 700 -3.84 6.07 48.71
C LYS A 700 -2.86 7.24 48.74
N LEU A 701 -1.64 7.04 48.24
CA LEU A 701 -0.58 8.05 48.20
C LEU A 701 -0.61 8.92 46.93
N GLY A 702 -1.45 8.59 45.94
CA GLY A 702 -1.42 9.26 44.65
C GLY A 702 -0.06 9.14 43.94
N HIS A 703 0.57 7.95 43.98
CA HIS A 703 1.92 7.74 43.43
C HIS A 703 1.96 6.69 42.31
N HIS A 704 2.70 6.97 41.23
CA HIS A 704 2.98 6.02 40.15
C HIS A 704 4.43 5.50 40.27
N PRO A 705 4.63 4.21 40.58
CA PRO A 705 5.96 3.70 40.92
C PRO A 705 7.03 3.88 39.83
N ALA A 706 8.24 4.27 40.22
CA ALA A 706 9.40 4.46 39.37
C ALA A 706 9.73 3.22 38.52
N ALA A 707 9.54 2.01 39.07
CA ALA A 707 9.71 0.74 38.35
C ALA A 707 8.76 0.58 37.14
N PHE A 708 7.71 1.41 37.03
CA PHE A 708 6.77 1.42 35.90
C PHE A 708 6.99 2.61 34.93
N LYS A 709 7.89 3.55 35.25
CA LYS A 709 8.16 4.75 34.46
C LYS A 709 9.08 4.51 33.24
N GLN A 710 9.93 3.48 33.27
CA GLN A 710 10.84 3.14 32.18
C GLN A 710 10.11 2.50 30.99
N ALA A 711 10.44 2.87 29.74
CA ALA A 711 9.78 2.32 28.55
C ALA A 711 10.69 2.13 27.32
N CYS A 712 10.62 0.95 26.70
CA CYS A 712 11.22 0.74 25.37
C CYS A 712 10.32 1.35 24.29
N THR A 713 10.77 2.44 23.68
CA THR A 713 10.03 3.13 22.62
C THR A 713 10.40 2.54 21.26
N VAL A 714 9.51 1.71 20.72
CA VAL A 714 9.72 1.07 19.40
C VAL A 714 9.25 1.99 18.28
N MET A 715 10.13 2.27 17.33
CA MET A 715 9.84 3.13 16.18
C MET A 715 9.17 2.33 15.06
N LEU A 716 7.90 2.63 14.78
CA LEU A 716 7.11 1.96 13.75
C LEU A 716 6.86 2.87 12.54
N ARG A 717 7.18 2.39 11.34
CA ARG A 717 6.85 3.05 10.07
C ARG A 717 5.34 3.33 9.96
N LYS A 718 4.94 4.59 9.75
CA LYS A 718 3.56 4.99 9.41
C LYS A 718 3.26 4.53 7.99
N GLY A 719 2.25 3.68 7.79
CA GLY A 719 1.91 3.17 6.46
C GLY A 719 1.45 4.26 5.50
N GLY A 720 1.80 4.13 4.21
CA GLY A 720 1.46 5.11 3.17
C GLY A 720 2.30 6.39 3.24
N LYS A 721 3.58 6.25 3.62
CA LYS A 721 4.60 7.28 3.47
C LYS A 721 5.62 6.84 2.43
N ASP A 722 6.01 7.79 1.57
CA ASP A 722 6.91 7.58 0.45
C ASP A 722 8.37 7.58 0.93
N ASP A 723 8.70 8.48 1.85
CA ASP A 723 10.01 8.66 2.46
C ASP A 723 9.97 8.24 3.94
N TYR A 724 10.89 7.36 4.34
CA TYR A 724 11.11 6.90 5.72
C TYR A 724 12.44 7.35 6.33
N GLU A 725 13.22 8.17 5.64
CA GLU A 725 14.39 8.88 6.17
C GLU A 725 13.97 10.12 6.96
N GLN A 726 12.69 10.47 6.94
CA GLN A 726 12.13 11.60 7.70
C GLN A 726 11.57 11.15 9.06
N PRO A 727 11.92 11.79 10.19
CA PRO A 727 11.41 11.43 11.52
C PRO A 727 9.87 11.37 11.58
N LYS A 728 9.22 12.32 10.90
CA LYS A 728 7.75 12.46 10.80
C LYS A 728 7.03 11.24 10.20
N SER A 729 7.73 10.38 9.46
CA SER A 729 7.19 9.14 8.86
C SER A 729 7.17 7.95 9.81
N TRP A 730 7.67 8.12 11.05
CA TRP A 730 7.64 7.09 12.09
C TRP A 730 6.67 7.45 13.20
N ARG A 731 6.27 6.43 13.97
CA ARG A 731 5.43 6.53 15.15
C ARG A 731 6.17 5.89 16.34
N PRO A 732 6.46 6.63 17.42
CA PRO A 732 6.92 6.04 18.66
C PRO A 732 5.78 5.22 19.30
N VAL A 733 6.10 4.03 19.80
CA VAL A 733 5.18 3.20 20.60
C VAL A 733 5.90 2.74 21.86
N ALA A 734 5.42 3.22 23.01
CA ALA A 734 6.02 2.95 24.31
C ALA A 734 5.61 1.57 24.82
N LEU A 735 6.58 0.65 24.89
CA LEU A 735 6.44 -0.63 25.58
C LEU A 735 6.67 -0.43 27.08
N LEU A 736 5.63 0.03 27.79
CA LEU A 736 5.66 0.15 29.26
C LEU A 736 5.55 -1.25 29.94
N PRO A 737 6.07 -1.42 31.17
CA PRO A 737 5.89 -2.60 32.00
C PRO A 737 4.44 -3.10 32.06
N CYS A 738 4.24 -4.42 31.96
CA CYS A 738 2.91 -5.02 31.96
C CYS A 738 2.17 -4.85 33.29
N MET A 739 2.92 -4.79 34.40
CA MET A 739 2.40 -4.60 35.76
C MET A 739 1.86 -3.17 35.97
N GLY A 740 2.62 -2.14 35.55
CA GLY A 740 2.19 -0.74 35.59
C GLY A 740 0.89 -0.50 34.80
N LYS A 741 0.75 -1.13 33.63
CA LYS A 741 -0.48 -1.08 32.82
C LYS A 741 -1.72 -1.65 33.52
N LEU A 742 -1.59 -2.44 34.59
CA LEU A 742 -2.75 -2.87 35.40
C LEU A 742 -3.16 -1.78 36.39
N LEU A 743 -2.20 -1.16 37.09
CA LEU A 743 -2.45 0.01 37.96
C LEU A 743 -3.07 1.16 37.16
N GLU A 744 -2.50 1.48 35.99
CA GLU A 744 -3.02 2.50 35.09
C GLU A 744 -4.47 2.23 34.65
N LYS A 745 -4.89 0.96 34.50
CA LYS A 745 -6.29 0.62 34.17
C LYS A 745 -7.25 0.92 35.31
N ILE A 746 -6.89 0.61 36.55
CA ILE A 746 -7.70 0.89 37.74
C ILE A 746 -7.97 2.40 37.81
N PHE A 747 -6.90 3.19 37.77
CA PHE A 747 -6.97 4.64 37.75
C PHE A 747 -7.80 5.17 36.57
N THR A 748 -7.53 4.69 35.36
CA THR A 748 -8.27 5.07 34.15
C THR A 748 -9.76 4.75 34.23
N HIS A 749 -10.15 3.65 34.90
CA HIS A 749 -11.55 3.28 35.05
C HIS A 749 -12.29 4.29 35.92
N ARG A 750 -11.75 4.60 37.10
CA ARG A 750 -12.31 5.58 38.05
C ARG A 750 -12.35 6.99 37.44
N PHE A 751 -11.29 7.42 36.78
CA PHE A 751 -11.24 8.72 36.12
C PHE A 751 -12.25 8.83 34.95
N LYS A 752 -12.46 7.76 34.17
CA LYS A 752 -13.50 7.72 33.13
C LYS A 752 -14.91 7.74 33.69
N GLN A 753 -15.14 7.11 34.83
CA GLN A 753 -16.43 7.11 35.50
C GLN A 753 -16.77 8.54 35.97
N LEU A 754 -15.87 9.18 36.72
CA LEU A 754 -16.02 10.56 37.18
C LEU A 754 -16.24 11.55 36.01
N ALA A 755 -15.47 11.43 34.92
CA ALA A 755 -15.59 12.29 33.75
C ALA A 755 -16.96 12.15 33.03
N VAL A 756 -17.65 11.01 33.17
CA VAL A 756 -19.00 10.79 32.64
C VAL A 756 -20.06 11.27 33.63
N GLU A 757 -19.93 10.95 34.92
CA GLU A 757 -20.89 11.29 35.97
C GLU A 757 -21.03 12.82 36.13
N HIS A 758 -19.92 13.56 36.09
CA HIS A 758 -19.90 15.01 36.25
C HIS A 758 -19.78 15.80 34.92
N ASN A 759 -19.87 15.12 33.76
CA ASN A 759 -19.75 15.72 32.42
C ASN A 759 -18.50 16.60 32.24
N LEU A 760 -17.34 16.15 32.75
CA LEU A 760 -16.09 16.93 32.78
C LEU A 760 -15.44 17.15 31.39
N LEU A 761 -16.02 16.61 30.32
CA LEU A 761 -15.50 16.71 28.95
C LEU A 761 -16.58 17.25 28.02
N PRO A 762 -16.23 18.14 27.05
CA PRO A 762 -17.21 18.78 26.18
C PRO A 762 -18.12 17.79 25.44
N ASP A 763 -19.40 18.14 25.32
CA ASP A 763 -20.38 17.26 24.68
C ASP A 763 -20.07 16.93 23.21
N VAL A 764 -19.43 17.86 22.52
CA VAL A 764 -19.00 17.72 21.12
C VAL A 764 -17.69 16.94 20.97
N GLN A 765 -17.11 16.44 22.07
CA GLN A 765 -15.90 15.61 22.04
C GLN A 765 -16.25 14.12 21.94
N PHE A 766 -16.27 13.59 20.71
CA PHE A 766 -16.74 12.22 20.42
C PHE A 766 -15.72 11.10 20.65
N GLY A 767 -14.51 11.43 21.11
CA GLY A 767 -13.51 10.45 21.57
C GLY A 767 -13.73 9.95 23.00
N THR A 768 -14.73 10.50 23.70
CA THR A 768 -15.08 10.20 25.10
C THR A 768 -15.76 8.84 25.27
N PRO A 769 -15.74 8.26 26.50
CA PRO A 769 -16.50 7.05 26.81
C PRO A 769 -17.98 7.19 26.42
N GLY A 770 -18.56 6.14 25.83
CA GLY A 770 -19.97 6.13 25.40
C GLY A 770 -20.27 6.83 24.06
N LYS A 771 -19.34 7.62 23.51
CA LYS A 771 -19.48 8.26 22.18
C LYS A 771 -18.74 7.47 21.08
N CYS A 772 -18.97 7.81 19.82
CA CYS A 772 -18.39 7.11 18.67
C CYS A 772 -18.25 8.00 17.42
N THR A 773 -17.46 7.56 16.44
CA THR A 773 -17.18 8.31 15.21
C THR A 773 -18.43 8.58 14.36
N THR A 774 -19.40 7.66 14.34
CA THR A 774 -20.67 7.86 13.63
C THR A 774 -21.49 9.01 14.23
N LYS A 775 -21.49 9.18 15.57
CA LYS A 775 -22.17 10.31 16.24
C LYS A 775 -21.55 11.66 15.86
N ALA A 776 -20.22 11.72 15.83
CA ALA A 776 -19.49 12.92 15.42
C ALA A 776 -19.87 13.38 14.00
N LEU A 777 -19.87 12.42 13.08
CA LEU A 777 -20.21 12.65 11.68
C LEU A 777 -21.67 13.11 11.53
N GLN A 778 -22.60 12.51 12.29
CA GLN A 778 -24.01 12.94 12.31
C GLN A 778 -24.18 14.35 12.87
N TYR A 779 -23.51 14.71 13.97
CA TYR A 779 -23.55 16.06 14.54
C TYR A 779 -23.07 17.11 13.53
N LEU A 780 -21.91 16.87 12.92
CA LEU A 780 -21.34 17.73 11.86
C LEU A 780 -22.31 17.92 10.69
N LEU A 781 -22.80 16.82 10.13
CA LEU A 781 -23.69 16.84 8.96
C LEU A 781 -24.99 17.61 9.24
N ASN A 782 -25.63 17.37 10.40
CA ASN A 782 -26.87 18.06 10.76
C ASN A 782 -26.70 19.59 10.77
N ASN A 783 -25.58 20.09 11.32
CA ASN A 783 -25.29 21.53 11.38
C ASN A 783 -25.11 22.12 9.96
N VAL A 784 -24.42 21.39 9.07
CA VAL A 784 -24.19 21.82 7.68
C VAL A 784 -25.50 21.81 6.88
N TYR A 785 -26.34 20.79 7.03
CA TYR A 785 -27.63 20.75 6.34
C TYR A 785 -28.61 21.81 6.83
N TYR A 786 -28.69 22.05 8.14
CA TYR A 786 -29.52 23.13 8.70
C TYR A 786 -29.18 24.49 8.08
N ALA A 787 -27.88 24.83 8.02
CA ALA A 787 -27.39 26.06 7.41
C ALA A 787 -27.71 26.18 5.91
N ARG A 788 -27.67 25.07 5.14
CA ARG A 788 -28.04 25.04 3.71
C ARG A 788 -29.54 25.26 3.45
N THR A 789 -30.40 24.95 4.42
CA THR A 789 -31.86 24.99 4.27
C THR A 789 -32.52 26.23 4.89
N ASP A 790 -31.75 27.12 5.52
CA ASP A 790 -32.28 28.39 6.06
C ASP A 790 -32.70 29.35 4.92
N LYS A 791 -33.67 30.24 5.20
CA LYS A 791 -34.19 31.24 4.25
C LYS A 791 -33.10 32.19 3.77
N ILE A 792 -32.20 32.56 4.67
CA ILE A 792 -30.94 33.21 4.33
C ILE A 792 -29.99 32.09 3.95
N ARG A 793 -29.58 31.98 2.68
CA ARG A 793 -28.62 30.95 2.22
C ARG A 793 -27.29 31.12 2.97
N ARG A 794 -27.09 30.38 4.06
CA ARG A 794 -25.85 30.46 4.86
C ARG A 794 -24.77 29.58 4.24
N LEU A 795 -23.57 30.13 4.09
CA LEU A 795 -22.39 29.35 3.75
C LEU A 795 -21.97 28.50 4.97
N ALA A 796 -21.91 27.18 4.79
CA ALA A 796 -21.49 26.26 5.83
C ALA A 796 -20.05 25.80 5.58
N THR A 797 -19.11 26.32 6.38
CA THR A 797 -17.67 25.99 6.30
C THR A 797 -17.29 24.99 7.38
N ILE A 798 -16.58 23.92 7.01
CA ILE A 798 -16.03 22.94 7.96
C ILE A 798 -14.54 23.22 8.13
N MET A 799 -14.12 23.50 9.37
CA MET A 799 -12.72 23.50 9.78
C MET A 799 -12.44 22.19 10.51
N GLY A 800 -11.33 21.51 10.21
CA GLY A 800 -10.89 20.35 10.97
C GLY A 800 -9.39 20.38 11.21
N LEU A 801 -9.00 19.89 12.37
CA LEU A 801 -7.73 20.19 13.00
C LEU A 801 -6.93 18.89 13.17
N GLY A 802 -5.68 18.88 12.68
CA GLY A 802 -4.74 17.78 12.84
C GLY A 802 -3.60 18.15 13.79
N ILE A 803 -3.51 17.51 14.94
CA ILE A 803 -2.44 17.77 15.91
C ILE A 803 -1.23 16.88 15.58
N THR A 804 -0.12 17.50 15.15
CA THR A 804 1.16 16.82 14.91
C THR A 804 1.79 16.37 16.23
N GLY A 805 2.21 15.10 16.31
CA GLY A 805 2.83 14.56 17.54
C GLY A 805 1.88 14.58 18.75
N ALA A 806 0.58 14.36 18.52
CA ALA A 806 -0.50 14.59 19.49
C ALA A 806 -0.25 14.07 20.91
N TYR A 807 0.40 12.91 21.07
CA TYR A 807 0.74 12.36 22.38
C TYR A 807 2.14 12.80 22.83
N ASP A 808 3.05 12.98 21.88
CA ASP A 808 4.48 13.21 22.12
C ASP A 808 4.74 14.66 22.60
N ARG A 809 3.84 15.59 22.25
CA ARG A 809 3.94 17.04 22.52
C ARG A 809 2.92 17.57 23.53
N VAL A 810 2.39 16.70 24.40
CA VAL A 810 1.54 17.14 25.53
C VAL A 810 2.40 17.83 26.58
N ASP A 811 2.14 19.11 26.81
CA ASP A 811 2.77 19.92 27.84
C ASP A 811 2.20 19.53 29.22
N ARG A 812 3.07 19.08 30.12
CA ARG A 812 2.69 18.61 31.46
C ARG A 812 2.06 19.71 32.32
N VAL A 813 2.58 20.94 32.26
CA VAL A 813 2.14 22.05 33.12
C VAL A 813 0.79 22.57 32.65
N LYS A 814 0.62 22.71 31.34
CA LYS A 814 -0.67 23.09 30.74
C LYS A 814 -1.74 22.01 30.98
N LEU A 815 -1.39 20.72 30.87
CA LEU A 815 -2.29 19.63 31.22
C LEU A 815 -2.71 19.68 32.69
N MET A 816 -1.77 19.89 33.63
CA MET A 816 -2.12 19.98 35.06
C MET A 816 -3.06 21.14 35.35
N ARG A 817 -2.82 22.34 34.81
CA ARG A 817 -3.74 23.48 34.98
C ARG A 817 -5.15 23.18 34.51
N ILE A 818 -5.30 22.60 33.31
CA ILE A 818 -6.61 22.17 32.77
C ILE A 818 -7.29 21.15 33.70
N LEU A 819 -6.52 20.24 34.32
CA LEU A 819 -7.05 19.22 35.22
C LEU A 819 -7.47 19.80 36.59
N GLN A 820 -6.70 20.75 37.14
CA GLN A 820 -7.05 21.48 38.38
C GLN A 820 -8.37 22.23 38.21
N GLU A 821 -8.51 22.97 37.10
CA GLU A 821 -9.76 23.66 36.72
C GLU A 821 -11.00 22.73 36.63
N THR A 822 -10.84 21.40 36.59
CA THR A 822 -11.98 20.46 36.57
C THR A 822 -12.51 20.06 37.95
N GLY A 823 -11.81 20.36 39.06
CA GLY A 823 -12.22 19.95 40.43
C GLY A 823 -11.84 18.51 40.81
N LEU A 824 -10.80 17.96 40.19
CA LEU A 824 -10.27 16.63 40.50
C LEU A 824 -9.66 16.59 41.92
N PRO A 825 -9.81 15.49 42.67
CA PRO A 825 -9.21 15.38 44.00
C PRO A 825 -7.68 15.32 43.93
N GLU A 826 -7.01 15.90 44.94
CA GLU A 826 -5.56 16.05 45.02
C GLU A 826 -4.80 14.74 44.74
N TRP A 827 -5.26 13.59 45.26
CA TRP A 827 -4.61 12.30 45.04
C TRP A 827 -4.60 11.87 43.56
N MET A 828 -5.62 12.25 42.78
CA MET A 828 -5.63 12.01 41.33
C MET A 828 -4.67 12.93 40.60
N LEU A 829 -4.60 14.21 41.00
CA LEU A 829 -3.66 15.18 40.45
C LEU A 829 -2.21 14.76 40.73
N SER A 830 -1.91 14.34 41.96
CA SER A 830 -0.62 13.78 42.37
C SER A 830 -0.26 12.51 41.60
N PHE A 831 -1.22 11.59 41.38
CA PHE A 831 -0.97 10.38 40.61
C PHE A 831 -0.65 10.69 39.14
N ILE A 832 -1.37 11.66 38.55
CA ILE A 832 -1.11 12.12 37.18
C ILE A 832 0.25 12.82 37.10
N TRP A 833 0.61 13.67 38.06
CA TRP A 833 1.93 14.30 38.14
C TRP A 833 3.04 13.25 38.21
N SER A 834 2.95 12.31 39.15
CA SER A 834 3.91 11.20 39.31
C SER A 834 3.98 10.30 38.07
N PHE A 835 2.88 10.08 37.35
CA PHE A 835 2.87 9.34 36.08
C PHE A 835 3.58 10.09 34.93
N LEU A 836 3.64 11.42 34.98
CA LEU A 836 4.25 12.27 33.94
C LEU A 836 5.72 12.63 34.21
N THR A 837 6.19 12.58 35.46
CA THR A 837 7.58 12.89 35.86
C THR A 837 8.50 11.67 35.77
N ASP A 838 9.81 11.92 35.70
CA ASP A 838 10.91 10.94 35.85
C ASP A 838 10.83 9.76 34.88
N ARG A 839 10.45 10.03 33.62
CA ARG A 839 10.31 9.00 32.61
C ARG A 839 11.60 8.80 31.83
N ILE A 840 12.08 7.57 31.81
CA ILE A 840 13.28 7.12 31.07
C ILE A 840 12.84 6.27 29.89
N ILE A 841 13.38 6.49 28.70
CA ILE A 841 13.15 5.62 27.54
C ILE A 841 14.45 5.20 26.85
N ASP A 842 14.49 3.94 26.38
CA ASP A 842 15.39 3.47 25.32
C ASP A 842 14.63 3.48 23.99
N MET A 843 15.25 3.92 22.89
CA MET A 843 14.60 3.98 21.59
C MET A 843 15.09 2.86 20.66
N ARG A 844 14.15 2.00 20.22
CA ARG A 844 14.44 0.81 19.43
C ARG A 844 14.05 0.99 17.96
N LEU A 845 15.02 0.84 17.08
CA LEU A 845 14.89 0.94 15.63
C LEU A 845 15.19 -0.41 14.94
N PRO A 846 14.85 -0.56 13.65
CA PRO A 846 15.26 -1.73 12.88
C PRO A 846 16.78 -1.74 12.67
N GLY A 847 17.52 -2.41 13.56
CA GLY A 847 18.97 -2.60 13.47
C GLY A 847 19.73 -2.29 14.76
N PHE A 848 19.22 -1.37 15.60
CA PHE A 848 19.88 -0.94 16.84
C PHE A 848 18.87 -0.47 17.91
N THR A 849 19.36 -0.28 19.13
CA THR A 849 18.64 0.42 20.22
C THR A 849 19.57 1.50 20.77
N SER A 850 19.05 2.71 21.03
CA SER A 850 19.84 3.81 21.59
C SER A 850 20.21 3.56 23.05
N SER A 851 21.12 4.39 23.57
CA SER A 851 21.22 4.65 25.02
C SER A 851 19.87 5.14 25.59
N SER A 852 19.70 4.98 26.91
CA SER A 852 18.51 5.47 27.63
C SER A 852 18.60 6.97 27.88
N PHE A 853 17.50 7.69 27.74
CA PHE A 853 17.42 9.13 28.01
C PHE A 853 16.10 9.54 28.69
N TRP A 854 16.12 10.70 29.35
CA TRP A 854 14.95 11.28 30.02
C TRP A 854 13.99 11.96 29.04
N VAL A 855 12.69 11.80 29.28
CA VAL A 855 11.61 12.44 28.52
C VAL A 855 10.56 12.99 29.47
N ASN A 856 10.62 14.31 29.70
CA ASN A 856 9.70 15.05 30.59
C ASN A 856 8.55 15.75 29.84
N MET A 857 8.36 15.45 28.56
CA MET A 857 7.30 15.99 27.70
C MET A 857 6.50 14.85 27.03
N GLY A 858 5.18 15.07 26.88
CA GLY A 858 4.29 14.11 26.25
C GLY A 858 3.74 13.04 27.19
N ILE A 859 2.94 12.14 26.59
CA ILE A 859 2.22 11.05 27.26
C ILE A 859 2.47 9.73 26.51
N PRO A 860 2.78 8.62 27.21
CA PRO A 860 3.32 7.43 26.57
C PRO A 860 2.31 6.70 25.67
N GLN A 861 2.63 6.62 24.37
CA GLN A 861 1.82 5.93 23.35
C GLN A 861 1.78 4.40 23.56
N GLY A 862 0.93 3.96 24.49
CA GLY A 862 0.80 2.55 24.91
C GLY A 862 0.15 2.37 26.28
N SER A 863 0.07 3.45 27.06
CA SER A 863 -0.66 3.53 28.34
C SER A 863 -2.19 3.47 28.15
N PRO A 864 -2.94 2.80 29.05
CA PRO A 864 -4.40 2.94 29.18
C PRO A 864 -4.88 4.34 29.58
N LEU A 865 -4.04 5.12 30.29
CA LEU A 865 -4.35 6.42 30.88
C LEU A 865 -4.15 7.58 29.90
N SER A 866 -3.11 7.55 29.08
CA SER A 866 -2.81 8.61 28.11
C SER A 866 -4.01 9.04 27.23
N PRO A 867 -4.88 8.15 26.72
CA PRO A 867 -6.04 8.56 25.92
C PRO A 867 -7.04 9.48 26.64
N ILE A 868 -7.25 9.37 27.95
CA ILE A 868 -8.14 10.30 28.67
C ILE A 868 -7.43 11.61 29.00
N LEU A 869 -6.14 11.58 29.37
CA LEU A 869 -5.34 12.81 29.56
C LEU A 869 -5.31 13.67 28.29
N PHE A 870 -5.16 13.04 27.12
CA PHE A 870 -5.21 13.76 25.84
C PHE A 870 -6.57 14.44 25.57
N LEU A 871 -7.67 13.83 26.00
CA LEU A 871 -9.02 14.39 25.82
C LEU A 871 -9.26 15.65 26.66
N PHE A 872 -8.62 15.77 27.84
CA PHE A 872 -8.62 17.03 28.60
C PHE A 872 -7.71 18.06 27.92
N PHE A 873 -6.49 17.68 27.52
CA PHE A 873 -5.55 18.57 26.84
C PHE A 873 -6.09 19.17 25.53
N SER A 874 -6.88 18.42 24.75
CA SER A 874 -7.36 18.85 23.43
C SER A 874 -8.54 19.83 23.43
N MET A 875 -9.03 20.23 24.60
CA MET A 875 -10.21 21.10 24.76
C MET A 875 -10.13 22.49 24.05
N PRO A 876 -9.00 23.24 23.99
CA PRO A 876 -9.02 24.68 23.63
C PRO A 876 -8.63 25.12 22.18
N ILE A 877 -8.72 24.31 21.12
CA ILE A 877 -7.91 24.52 19.87
C ILE A 877 -8.70 25.04 18.63
N GLY A 878 -8.08 25.86 17.76
CA GLY A 878 -8.62 26.34 16.45
C GLY A 878 -7.57 26.68 15.34
N ASN A 879 -8.04 26.99 14.11
CA ASN A 879 -7.33 27.22 12.80
C ASN A 879 -6.80 25.95 12.07
N LYS A 880 -7.01 25.69 10.76
CA LYS A 880 -7.29 26.52 9.55
C LYS A 880 -8.19 25.75 8.52
N PRO A 881 -8.65 26.34 7.37
CA PRO A 881 -9.52 25.66 6.40
C PRO A 881 -8.78 24.91 5.26
N GLU A 882 -9.36 23.79 4.80
CA GLU A 882 -8.95 22.96 3.65
C GLU A 882 -10.18 22.55 2.80
N ALA A 883 -10.00 22.23 1.51
CA ALA A 883 -11.11 22.05 0.55
C ALA A 883 -11.84 20.69 0.61
N SER A 884 -11.21 19.64 1.15
CA SER A 884 -11.85 18.35 1.43
C SER A 884 -11.17 17.69 2.62
N ILE A 885 -11.90 16.95 3.45
CA ILE A 885 -11.38 16.54 4.75
C ILE A 885 -11.74 15.11 5.16
N ARG A 886 -10.72 14.36 5.60
CA ARG A 886 -10.88 12.99 6.13
C ARG A 886 -11.18 13.04 7.63
N ILE A 887 -12.46 13.11 7.97
CA ILE A 887 -12.95 13.14 9.35
C ILE A 887 -13.17 11.71 9.86
N LEU A 888 -12.40 11.31 10.87
CA LEU A 888 -12.56 10.03 11.59
C LEU A 888 -12.55 8.78 10.67
N GLY A 889 -11.71 8.85 9.63
CA GLY A 889 -11.56 7.79 8.63
C GLY A 889 -12.66 7.75 7.56
N VAL A 890 -13.55 8.74 7.53
CA VAL A 890 -14.50 9.00 6.44
C VAL A 890 -14.04 10.21 5.65
N GLU A 891 -14.00 10.11 4.32
CA GLU A 891 -13.76 11.26 3.44
C GLU A 891 -15.07 12.03 3.23
N VAL A 892 -15.07 13.32 3.58
CA VAL A 892 -16.22 14.21 3.47
C VAL A 892 -15.92 15.26 2.39
N ASP A 893 -16.63 15.15 1.28
CA ASP A 893 -16.58 16.08 0.14
C ASP A 893 -17.61 17.23 0.29
N ASN A 894 -17.46 18.28 -0.50
CA ASN A 894 -18.36 19.45 -0.48
C ASN A 894 -19.81 19.11 -0.92
N LYS A 895 -20.02 18.02 -1.67
CA LYS A 895 -21.34 17.55 -2.13
C LYS A 895 -22.07 16.75 -1.04
N LEU A 896 -21.36 16.25 -0.03
CA LEU A 896 -21.84 15.41 1.07
C LEU A 896 -22.59 14.16 0.60
N ASN A 897 -22.11 13.51 -0.47
CA ASN A 897 -22.82 12.39 -1.13
C ASN A 897 -22.13 11.01 -0.95
N TRP A 898 -21.12 10.92 -0.07
CA TRP A 898 -20.33 9.71 0.26
C TRP A 898 -19.48 9.15 -0.90
N GLN A 899 -19.43 9.81 -2.05
CA GLN A 899 -18.81 9.31 -3.27
C GLN A 899 -17.29 9.17 -3.14
N ALA A 900 -16.60 10.19 -2.62
CA ALA A 900 -15.15 10.15 -2.43
C ALA A 900 -14.73 8.98 -1.52
N HIS A 901 -15.36 8.87 -0.34
CA HIS A 901 -15.10 7.81 0.62
C HIS A 901 -15.34 6.42 0.03
N ALA A 902 -16.46 6.21 -0.66
CA ALA A 902 -16.81 4.92 -1.22
C ALA A 902 -15.83 4.46 -2.33
N LEU A 903 -15.28 5.38 -3.14
CA LEU A 903 -14.17 5.07 -4.06
C LEU A 903 -12.90 4.67 -3.27
N GLY A 904 -12.56 5.41 -2.21
CA GLY A 904 -11.46 5.09 -1.30
C GLY A 904 -11.61 3.76 -0.53
N LEU A 905 -12.84 3.22 -0.41
CA LEU A 905 -13.09 1.88 0.15
C LEU A 905 -12.64 0.77 -0.80
N GLY A 906 -12.78 0.94 -2.13
CA GLY A 906 -12.42 -0.08 -3.12
C GLY A 906 -10.96 -0.53 -3.01
N ALA A 907 -10.03 0.42 -2.92
CA ALA A 907 -8.61 0.13 -2.73
C ALA A 907 -8.32 -0.62 -1.41
N LYS A 908 -8.96 -0.22 -0.31
CA LYS A 908 -8.83 -0.87 1.02
C LYS A 908 -9.36 -2.31 0.99
N VAL A 909 -10.48 -2.56 0.31
CA VAL A 909 -11.07 -3.88 0.12
C VAL A 909 -10.18 -4.76 -0.73
N ASN A 910 -9.69 -4.27 -1.88
CA ASN A 910 -8.80 -5.03 -2.76
C ASN A 910 -7.51 -5.46 -2.05
N ALA A 911 -6.89 -4.55 -1.27
CA ALA A 911 -5.73 -4.90 -0.45
C ALA A 911 -6.01 -6.04 0.56
N LYS A 912 -7.20 -6.08 1.17
CA LYS A 912 -7.60 -7.16 2.10
C LYS A 912 -8.00 -8.45 1.37
N MET A 913 -8.61 -8.38 0.20
CA MET A 913 -8.89 -9.56 -0.62
C MET A 913 -7.60 -10.19 -1.16
N ASN A 914 -6.59 -9.39 -1.50
CA ASN A 914 -5.26 -9.88 -1.87
C ASN A 914 -4.55 -10.59 -0.71
N ASP A 915 -4.76 -10.17 0.55
CA ASP A 915 -4.27 -10.92 1.72
C ASP A 915 -4.96 -12.29 1.85
N ILE A 916 -6.26 -12.38 1.57
CA ILE A 916 -7.05 -13.63 1.61
C ILE A 916 -6.65 -14.56 0.46
N ALA A 917 -6.48 -14.04 -0.76
CA ALA A 917 -6.08 -14.80 -1.95
C ALA A 917 -4.67 -15.44 -1.83
N ARG A 918 -3.85 -15.05 -0.84
CA ARG A 918 -2.55 -15.69 -0.55
C ARG A 918 -2.65 -17.01 0.21
N ILE A 919 -3.80 -17.31 0.84
CA ILE A 919 -4.01 -18.54 1.62
C ILE A 919 -4.94 -19.55 0.95
N CYS A 920 -5.56 -19.19 -0.18
CA CYS A 920 -6.48 -20.02 -0.95
C CYS A 920 -6.33 -19.80 -2.45
N ASN A 921 -6.57 -20.83 -3.25
CA ASN A 921 -6.88 -20.69 -4.68
C ASN A 921 -8.29 -21.25 -4.96
N THR A 922 -8.61 -21.58 -6.21
CA THR A 922 -9.93 -22.10 -6.60
C THR A 922 -10.14 -23.58 -6.27
N THR A 923 -9.09 -24.38 -6.06
CA THR A 923 -9.22 -25.83 -5.79
C THR A 923 -8.59 -26.29 -4.47
N ALA A 924 -7.68 -25.50 -3.89
CA ALA A 924 -6.98 -25.79 -2.64
C ALA A 924 -7.05 -24.62 -1.64
N GLY A 925 -7.17 -24.97 -0.36
CA GLY A 925 -7.18 -24.02 0.76
C GLY A 925 -8.39 -24.22 1.69
N PRO A 926 -8.70 -23.21 2.53
CA PRO A 926 -9.85 -23.22 3.41
C PRO A 926 -11.16 -23.48 2.66
N ASP A 927 -12.11 -24.14 3.33
CA ASP A 927 -13.44 -24.35 2.78
C ASP A 927 -14.19 -23.03 2.51
N MET A 928 -15.24 -23.10 1.68
CA MET A 928 -16.01 -21.91 1.28
C MET A 928 -16.68 -21.20 2.47
N ILE A 929 -17.08 -21.94 3.51
CA ILE A 929 -17.72 -21.39 4.71
C ILE A 929 -16.70 -20.57 5.52
N ALA A 930 -15.46 -21.05 5.62
CA ALA A 930 -14.35 -20.35 6.25
C ALA A 930 -13.95 -19.08 5.47
N LEU A 931 -13.84 -19.15 4.14
CA LEU A 931 -13.56 -17.97 3.31
C LEU A 931 -14.69 -16.93 3.39
N ARG A 932 -15.95 -17.37 3.39
CA ARG A 932 -17.13 -16.52 3.64
C ARG A 932 -17.04 -15.84 5.01
N GLN A 933 -16.62 -16.56 6.05
CA GLN A 933 -16.47 -16.00 7.39
C GLN A 933 -15.35 -14.93 7.44
N LEU A 934 -14.25 -15.11 6.71
CA LEU A 934 -13.22 -14.07 6.55
C LEU A 934 -13.77 -12.82 5.85
N TYR A 935 -14.51 -12.98 4.75
CA TYR A 935 -15.15 -11.86 4.06
C TYR A 935 -16.12 -11.09 4.99
N ILE A 936 -16.98 -11.80 5.74
CA ILE A 936 -17.93 -11.18 6.67
C ILE A 936 -17.24 -10.47 7.84
N THR A 937 -16.10 -10.98 8.33
CA THR A 937 -15.42 -10.41 9.51
C THR A 937 -14.37 -9.35 9.20
N ILE A 938 -13.81 -9.34 7.98
CA ILE A 938 -12.73 -8.41 7.60
C ILE A 938 -13.23 -7.37 6.59
N VAL A 939 -13.96 -7.80 5.56
CA VAL A 939 -14.27 -6.96 4.39
C VAL A 939 -15.59 -6.19 4.57
N ARG A 940 -16.67 -6.85 5.03
CA ARG A 940 -17.95 -6.17 5.27
C ARG A 940 -17.85 -4.97 6.24
N PRO A 941 -17.09 -5.04 7.37
CA PRO A 941 -16.93 -3.90 8.27
C PRO A 941 -16.29 -2.68 7.60
N ILE A 942 -15.33 -2.89 6.69
CA ILE A 942 -14.68 -1.82 5.91
C ILE A 942 -15.73 -1.13 5.04
N ILE A 943 -16.55 -1.90 4.31
CA ILE A 943 -17.57 -1.34 3.42
C ILE A 943 -18.65 -0.58 4.21
N SER A 944 -18.99 -1.04 5.42
CA SER A 944 -19.98 -0.37 6.29
C SER A 944 -19.48 0.84 7.09
N HIS A 945 -18.20 1.21 6.98
CA HIS A 945 -17.68 2.35 7.76
C HIS A 945 -18.27 3.67 7.26
N GLY A 946 -19.04 4.35 8.11
CA GLY A 946 -19.73 5.60 7.80
C GLY A 946 -21.14 5.46 7.19
N CYS A 947 -21.63 4.25 6.91
CA CYS A 947 -22.88 4.09 6.14
C CYS A 947 -24.14 4.68 6.82
N GLY A 948 -24.19 4.69 8.16
CA GLY A 948 -25.29 5.23 8.96
C GLY A 948 -25.49 6.75 8.93
N ALA A 949 -24.82 7.45 8.00
CA ALA A 949 -25.04 8.85 7.69
C ALA A 949 -25.72 9.09 6.32
N TRP A 950 -25.58 8.18 5.34
CA TRP A 950 -26.02 8.41 3.95
C TRP A 950 -26.80 7.27 3.27
N VAL A 951 -26.74 6.03 3.79
CA VAL A 951 -27.36 4.89 3.09
C VAL A 951 -28.81 4.71 3.50
N ILE A 952 -29.70 4.66 2.50
CA ILE A 952 -31.08 4.19 2.60
C ILE A 952 -31.32 3.17 1.48
N TYR A 953 -32.14 2.15 1.75
CA TYR A 953 -32.61 1.22 0.75
C TYR A 953 -34.05 1.53 0.31
N GLY A 954 -34.23 1.95 -0.95
CA GLY A 954 -35.51 1.79 -1.67
C GLY A 954 -36.38 3.04 -1.90
N GLU A 955 -35.93 4.26 -1.59
CA GLU A 955 -36.72 5.48 -1.77
C GLU A 955 -36.06 6.50 -2.70
N ASP A 956 -36.58 6.70 -3.91
CA ASP A 956 -36.05 7.72 -4.85
C ASP A 956 -36.36 9.18 -4.42
N LYS A 957 -37.14 9.38 -3.35
CA LYS A 957 -37.56 10.70 -2.86
C LYS A 957 -36.58 11.35 -1.88
N VAL A 958 -35.57 10.62 -1.41
CA VAL A 958 -34.60 11.12 -0.41
C VAL A 958 -33.46 11.89 -1.08
N LYS A 959 -33.28 13.15 -0.68
CA LYS A 959 -32.18 14.05 -1.07
C LYS A 959 -30.92 13.70 -0.26
N TYR A 960 -29.73 13.78 -0.86
CA TYR A 960 -28.42 13.49 -0.21
C TYR A 960 -28.12 12.02 0.18
N GLN A 961 -28.92 11.05 -0.27
CA GLN A 961 -28.56 9.62 -0.14
C GLN A 961 -27.46 9.21 -1.14
N ILE A 962 -26.94 7.98 -0.99
CA ILE A 962 -26.00 7.40 -1.97
C ILE A 962 -26.62 7.33 -3.38
N THR A 963 -25.84 7.63 -4.42
CA THR A 963 -26.36 7.55 -5.80
C THR A 963 -26.58 6.10 -6.23
N ARG A 964 -27.54 5.87 -7.14
CA ARG A 964 -27.79 4.54 -7.74
C ARG A 964 -26.51 3.94 -8.34
N GLU A 965 -25.66 4.77 -8.95
CA GLU A 965 -24.36 4.37 -9.52
C GLU A 965 -23.36 3.93 -8.45
N LEU A 966 -23.28 4.67 -7.34
CA LEU A 966 -22.42 4.32 -6.22
C LEU A 966 -22.87 2.99 -5.59
N GLY A 967 -24.18 2.77 -5.50
CA GLY A 967 -24.75 1.49 -5.09
C GLY A 967 -24.34 0.33 -6.01
N ARG A 968 -24.41 0.52 -7.35
CA ARG A 968 -23.90 -0.46 -8.33
C ARG A 968 -22.39 -0.70 -8.18
N TYR A 969 -21.59 0.33 -7.89
CA TYR A 969 -20.14 0.20 -7.67
C TYR A 969 -19.82 -0.66 -6.43
N LEU A 970 -20.49 -0.41 -5.30
CA LEU A 970 -20.34 -1.23 -4.09
C LEU A 970 -20.79 -2.69 -4.33
N GLY A 971 -21.84 -2.88 -5.12
CA GLY A 971 -22.29 -4.21 -5.57
C GLY A 971 -21.23 -4.92 -6.43
N ARG A 972 -20.56 -4.22 -7.35
CA ARG A 972 -19.43 -4.78 -8.12
C ARG A 972 -18.29 -5.23 -7.21
N ILE A 973 -17.92 -4.44 -6.20
CA ILE A 973 -16.89 -4.81 -5.21
C ILE A 973 -17.28 -6.08 -4.45
N GLN A 974 -18.52 -6.17 -3.95
CA GLN A 974 -19.01 -7.39 -3.27
C GLN A 974 -18.92 -8.61 -4.19
N ASN A 975 -19.38 -8.49 -5.44
CA ASN A 975 -19.38 -9.60 -6.39
C ASN A 975 -17.97 -10.10 -6.71
N GLN A 976 -17.00 -9.20 -6.86
CA GLN A 976 -15.59 -9.56 -7.03
C GLN A 976 -15.04 -10.31 -5.80
N CYS A 977 -15.34 -9.82 -4.59
CA CYS A 977 -14.94 -10.48 -3.35
C CYS A 977 -15.53 -11.89 -3.23
N LEU A 978 -16.83 -12.05 -3.52
CA LEU A 978 -17.53 -13.31 -3.37
C LEU A 978 -17.14 -14.35 -4.43
N ARG A 979 -16.75 -13.93 -5.64
CA ARG A 979 -16.16 -14.83 -6.64
C ARG A 979 -14.84 -15.45 -6.17
N ILE A 980 -13.97 -14.67 -5.51
CA ILE A 980 -12.75 -15.21 -4.88
C ILE A 980 -13.12 -16.18 -3.73
N VAL A 981 -14.09 -15.82 -2.90
CA VAL A 981 -14.58 -16.67 -1.79
C VAL A 981 -15.15 -18.01 -2.30
N THR A 982 -15.79 -18.05 -3.46
CA THR A 982 -16.51 -19.24 -3.98
C THR A 982 -15.76 -20.04 -5.05
N GLY A 983 -14.88 -19.38 -5.80
CA GLY A 983 -14.32 -19.92 -7.05
C GLY A 983 -15.27 -19.80 -8.25
N ALA A 984 -16.36 -19.03 -8.14
CA ALA A 984 -17.25 -18.72 -9.25
C ALA A 984 -16.55 -17.85 -10.31
N LEU A 985 -16.89 -18.08 -11.59
CA LEU A 985 -16.21 -17.46 -12.73
C LEU A 985 -16.57 -15.97 -12.90
N ALA A 986 -15.75 -15.25 -13.68
CA ALA A 986 -15.79 -13.79 -13.79
C ALA A 986 -17.09 -13.21 -14.38
N ARG A 987 -17.93 -14.03 -15.02
CA ARG A 987 -19.26 -13.63 -15.53
C ARG A 987 -20.45 -14.19 -14.74
N THR A 988 -20.24 -15.02 -13.71
CA THR A 988 -21.32 -15.54 -12.85
C THR A 988 -22.13 -14.40 -12.21
N LYS A 989 -23.46 -14.43 -12.31
CA LYS A 989 -24.36 -13.37 -11.84
C LYS A 989 -24.30 -13.23 -10.31
N GLY A 990 -24.10 -12.00 -9.83
CA GLY A 990 -23.92 -11.71 -8.40
C GLY A 990 -25.05 -12.18 -7.49
N ARG A 991 -26.31 -12.00 -7.90
CA ARG A 991 -27.49 -12.43 -7.10
C ARG A 991 -27.51 -13.94 -6.84
N ALA A 992 -27.12 -14.76 -7.82
CA ALA A 992 -27.02 -16.22 -7.66
C ALA A 992 -25.88 -16.61 -6.70
N VAL A 993 -24.72 -15.95 -6.80
CA VAL A 993 -23.62 -16.16 -5.84
C VAL A 993 -24.05 -15.78 -4.43
N ASN A 994 -24.66 -14.60 -4.25
CA ASN A 994 -25.18 -14.10 -2.97
C ASN A 994 -26.16 -15.10 -2.31
N LYS A 995 -27.06 -15.72 -3.09
CA LYS A 995 -27.95 -16.79 -2.64
C LYS A 995 -27.18 -18.03 -2.19
N GLU A 996 -26.35 -18.60 -3.05
CA GLU A 996 -25.63 -19.85 -2.76
C GLU A 996 -24.72 -19.73 -1.52
N VAL A 997 -24.08 -18.57 -1.31
CA VAL A 997 -23.31 -18.31 -0.07
C VAL A 997 -24.15 -17.79 1.11
N TYR A 998 -25.45 -17.53 0.95
CA TYR A 998 -26.30 -16.86 1.94
C TYR A 998 -25.64 -15.58 2.50
N VAL A 999 -25.30 -14.64 1.60
CA VAL A 999 -24.73 -13.32 1.93
C VAL A 999 -25.59 -12.24 1.30
N GLU A 1000 -26.29 -11.49 2.14
CA GLU A 1000 -27.14 -10.35 1.77
C GLU A 1000 -26.44 -9.44 0.74
N ASP A 1001 -27.21 -8.89 -0.20
CA ASP A 1001 -26.75 -7.81 -1.08
C ASP A 1001 -26.16 -6.66 -0.25
N ILE A 1002 -25.11 -6.02 -0.76
CA ILE A 1002 -24.38 -4.99 -0.01
C ILE A 1002 -25.28 -3.82 0.40
N LEU A 1003 -26.29 -3.45 -0.40
CA LEU A 1003 -27.19 -2.35 -0.05
C LEU A 1003 -28.13 -2.73 1.08
N VAL A 1004 -28.70 -3.95 1.04
CA VAL A 1004 -29.52 -4.52 2.12
C VAL A 1004 -28.71 -4.64 3.42
N TYR A 1005 -27.43 -4.98 3.30
CA TYR A 1005 -26.50 -5.02 4.44
C TYR A 1005 -26.23 -3.64 5.03
N LEU A 1006 -25.92 -2.66 4.18
CA LEU A 1006 -25.58 -1.31 4.61
C LEU A 1006 -26.77 -0.60 5.26
N ASP A 1007 -27.97 -0.81 4.71
CA ASP A 1007 -29.23 -0.36 5.30
C ASP A 1007 -29.48 -0.99 6.67
N ARG A 1008 -29.42 -2.32 6.80
CA ARG A 1008 -29.52 -3.01 8.10
C ARG A 1008 -28.52 -2.44 9.12
N VAL A 1009 -27.29 -2.16 8.69
CA VAL A 1009 -26.27 -1.59 9.57
C VAL A 1009 -26.57 -0.12 9.92
N ALA A 1010 -27.05 0.68 8.97
CA ALA A 1010 -27.47 2.07 9.17
C ALA A 1010 -28.64 2.16 10.17
N THR A 1011 -29.69 1.36 9.98
CA THR A 1011 -30.88 1.30 10.84
C THR A 1011 -30.52 0.87 12.27
N VAL A 1012 -29.68 -0.17 12.44
CA VAL A 1012 -29.17 -0.57 13.77
C VAL A 1012 -28.26 0.49 14.40
N GLN A 1013 -27.49 1.25 13.62
CA GLN A 1013 -26.69 2.37 14.12
C GLN A 1013 -27.56 3.55 14.56
N ARG A 1014 -28.61 3.90 13.79
CA ARG A 1014 -29.59 4.95 14.09
C ARG A 1014 -30.39 4.60 15.35
N ALA A 1015 -30.94 3.40 15.42
CA ALA A 1015 -31.78 2.96 16.54
C ALA A 1015 -31.02 2.97 17.89
N ARG A 1016 -29.72 2.64 17.89
CA ARG A 1016 -28.85 2.74 19.07
C ARG A 1016 -28.54 4.16 19.54
N ALA A 1017 -28.82 5.17 18.71
CA ALA A 1017 -28.60 6.57 19.07
C ALA A 1017 -29.86 7.22 19.68
N LEU A 1018 -31.06 6.66 19.43
CA LEU A 1018 -32.35 7.26 19.81
C LEU A 1018 -32.44 7.59 21.30
N ASP A 1019 -32.05 6.66 22.17
CA ASP A 1019 -32.15 6.81 23.64
C ASP A 1019 -30.95 7.55 24.26
N THR A 1020 -30.13 8.26 23.46
CA THR A 1020 -28.94 8.94 23.98
C THR A 1020 -29.19 10.46 24.16
N PRO A 1021 -28.61 11.10 25.20
CA PRO A 1021 -28.78 12.55 25.43
C PRO A 1021 -28.43 13.39 24.20
N ASP A 1022 -27.42 12.97 23.43
CA ASP A 1022 -27.03 13.58 22.14
C ASP A 1022 -28.20 13.62 21.13
N HIS A 1023 -29.03 12.57 21.04
CA HIS A 1023 -30.17 12.52 20.12
C HIS A 1023 -31.31 13.42 20.58
N GLU A 1024 -31.64 13.46 21.88
CA GLU A 1024 -32.61 14.42 22.40
C GLU A 1024 -32.11 15.87 22.26
N ARG A 1025 -30.81 16.13 22.43
CA ARG A 1025 -30.24 17.46 22.14
C ARG A 1025 -30.34 17.81 20.66
N LEU A 1026 -30.01 16.89 19.75
CA LEU A 1026 -30.23 17.07 18.31
C LEU A 1026 -31.72 17.31 18.00
N ARG A 1027 -32.63 16.58 18.65
CA ARG A 1027 -34.10 16.74 18.54
C ARG A 1027 -34.57 18.11 19.05
N ARG A 1028 -33.98 18.64 20.12
CA ARG A 1028 -34.26 19.98 20.67
C ARG A 1028 -33.75 21.09 19.74
N ILE A 1029 -32.51 20.99 19.26
CA ILE A 1029 -31.95 21.94 18.27
C ILE A 1029 -32.84 21.96 17.01
N ARG A 1030 -33.29 20.80 16.52
CA ARG A 1030 -34.24 20.67 15.39
C ARG A 1030 -35.66 21.19 15.67
N ARG A 1031 -36.05 21.42 16.92
CA ARG A 1031 -37.32 22.06 17.30
C ARG A 1031 -37.19 23.58 17.40
N GLN A 1032 -35.98 24.12 17.47
CA GLN A 1032 -35.71 25.55 17.49
C GLN A 1032 -35.47 26.06 16.06
N GLY A 1033 -36.56 26.32 15.34
CA GLY A 1033 -36.54 26.88 13.98
C GLY A 1033 -37.77 26.48 13.15
N ARG A 1034 -38.10 27.26 12.11
CA ARG A 1034 -39.13 26.85 11.12
C ARG A 1034 -38.55 25.77 10.22
N LYS A 1035 -39.18 24.59 10.17
CA LYS A 1035 -38.81 23.49 9.27
C LYS A 1035 -38.98 23.88 7.79
N PRO A 1036 -37.93 23.76 6.95
CA PRO A 1036 -38.04 23.80 5.50
C PRO A 1036 -38.58 22.45 4.97
N ALA A 1037 -39.45 22.46 3.95
CA ALA A 1037 -40.09 21.24 3.43
C ALA A 1037 -39.10 20.19 2.90
N GLU A 1038 -37.94 20.61 2.39
CA GLU A 1038 -36.89 19.68 1.93
C GLU A 1038 -36.19 18.91 3.06
N PHE A 1039 -36.36 19.30 4.32
CA PHE A 1039 -35.63 18.75 5.46
C PHE A 1039 -36.09 17.33 5.82
N ASP A 1040 -37.38 17.05 5.66
CA ASP A 1040 -37.94 15.71 5.88
C ASP A 1040 -37.52 14.71 4.77
N LEU A 1041 -36.94 15.19 3.64
CA LEU A 1041 -36.37 14.37 2.56
C LEU A 1041 -34.90 13.95 2.82
N HIS A 1042 -34.34 14.18 4.01
CA HIS A 1042 -32.93 13.86 4.32
C HIS A 1042 -32.77 12.42 4.85
N PRO A 1043 -31.64 11.68 4.61
CA PRO A 1043 -31.51 10.26 4.96
C PRO A 1043 -31.53 9.99 6.48
N TYR A 1044 -31.31 11.01 7.30
CA TYR A 1044 -31.55 10.91 8.74
C TYR A 1044 -33.05 10.69 9.05
N HIS A 1045 -33.93 11.45 8.39
CA HIS A 1045 -35.36 11.52 8.70
C HIS A 1045 -36.10 10.28 8.22
N ALA A 1046 -35.90 9.87 6.97
CA ALA A 1046 -36.51 8.65 6.42
C ALA A 1046 -36.15 7.38 7.24
N LEU A 1047 -34.93 7.30 7.80
CA LEU A 1047 -34.55 6.19 8.70
C LEU A 1047 -35.00 6.32 10.15
N ASP A 1048 -35.42 7.49 10.64
CA ASP A 1048 -35.77 7.67 12.06
C ASP A 1048 -37.01 6.83 12.42
N HIS A 1049 -37.99 6.74 11.52
CA HIS A 1049 -39.18 5.90 11.66
C HIS A 1049 -38.82 4.40 11.74
N ALA A 1050 -38.07 3.90 10.75
CA ALA A 1050 -37.61 2.50 10.72
C ALA A 1050 -36.76 2.13 11.95
N ALA A 1051 -35.96 3.07 12.45
CA ALA A 1051 -35.14 2.91 13.63
C ALA A 1051 -35.94 2.89 14.95
N ARG A 1052 -36.99 3.71 15.07
CA ARG A 1052 -37.92 3.68 16.22
C ARG A 1052 -38.69 2.38 16.26
N TYR A 1053 -39.29 2.00 15.13
CA TYR A 1053 -40.02 0.74 14.98
C TYR A 1053 -39.16 -0.50 15.31
N LEU A 1054 -37.87 -0.48 14.93
CA LEU A 1054 -36.91 -1.53 15.33
C LEU A 1054 -36.61 -1.54 16.84
N LEU A 1055 -36.52 -0.37 17.47
CA LEU A 1055 -36.26 -0.24 18.90
C LEU A 1055 -37.47 -0.67 19.74
N GLU A 1056 -38.68 -0.28 19.33
CA GLU A 1056 -39.95 -0.68 19.93
C GLU A 1056 -40.11 -2.21 19.91
N ARG A 1057 -40.02 -2.85 18.73
CA ARG A 1057 -40.02 -4.31 18.58
C ARG A 1057 -38.92 -5.00 19.41
N ALA A 1058 -37.75 -4.37 19.56
CA ALA A 1058 -36.68 -4.92 20.39
C ALA A 1058 -37.00 -4.86 21.89
N ASN A 1059 -37.57 -3.74 22.36
CA ASN A 1059 -38.00 -3.57 23.75
C ASN A 1059 -39.15 -4.51 24.14
N GLU A 1060 -40.10 -4.74 23.22
CA GLU A 1060 -41.19 -5.71 23.37
C GLU A 1060 -40.66 -7.16 23.44
N SER A 1061 -39.64 -7.49 22.67
CA SER A 1061 -39.06 -8.84 22.64
C SER A 1061 -38.18 -9.20 23.86
N CYS A 1062 -37.89 -8.23 24.74
CA CYS A 1062 -36.97 -8.36 25.87
C CYS A 1062 -37.72 -8.41 27.21
N ARG A 1063 -37.62 -9.54 27.93
CA ARG A 1063 -38.11 -9.64 29.33
C ARG A 1063 -37.30 -8.77 30.29
N ASP A 1064 -35.97 -8.76 30.14
CA ASP A 1064 -35.07 -7.82 30.80
C ASP A 1064 -34.65 -6.73 29.81
N ARG A 1065 -34.93 -5.47 30.16
CA ARG A 1065 -34.66 -4.28 29.34
C ARG A 1065 -33.25 -3.70 29.54
N SER A 1066 -32.32 -4.43 30.16
CA SER A 1066 -30.93 -3.99 30.25
C SER A 1066 -30.35 -3.60 28.88
N PRO A 1067 -29.56 -2.51 28.76
CA PRO A 1067 -29.13 -1.97 27.46
C PRO A 1067 -28.39 -2.97 26.57
N ASN A 1068 -27.69 -3.95 27.17
CA ASN A 1068 -27.01 -5.02 26.45
C ASN A 1068 -27.97 -6.05 25.85
N ASN A 1069 -29.12 -6.32 26.48
CA ASN A 1069 -30.09 -7.29 25.99
C ASN A 1069 -30.98 -6.69 24.89
N VAL A 1070 -31.46 -5.45 25.07
CA VAL A 1070 -32.12 -4.67 23.99
C VAL A 1070 -31.21 -4.59 22.75
N ARG A 1071 -29.93 -4.25 22.93
CA ARG A 1071 -28.94 -4.19 21.84
C ARG A 1071 -28.72 -5.52 21.11
N LYS A 1072 -28.88 -6.66 21.77
CA LYS A 1072 -28.85 -8.00 21.13
C LYS A 1072 -30.15 -8.24 20.34
N ALA A 1073 -31.31 -7.91 20.92
CA ALA A 1073 -32.61 -8.05 20.27
C ALA A 1073 -32.71 -7.23 18.98
N MET A 1074 -32.34 -5.95 18.99
CA MET A 1074 -32.29 -5.10 17.79
C MET A 1074 -31.46 -5.74 16.65
N VAL A 1075 -30.30 -6.33 16.99
CA VAL A 1075 -29.42 -6.99 16.02
C VAL A 1075 -30.01 -8.31 15.53
N LYS A 1076 -30.84 -8.99 16.32
CA LYS A 1076 -31.59 -10.20 15.91
C LYS A 1076 -32.72 -9.84 14.95
N ILE A 1077 -33.56 -8.89 15.32
CA ILE A 1077 -34.73 -8.45 14.54
C ILE A 1077 -34.29 -7.86 13.20
N ALA A 1078 -33.33 -6.94 13.18
CA ALA A 1078 -32.88 -6.33 11.94
C ALA A 1078 -32.27 -7.36 10.95
N LYS A 1079 -31.73 -8.49 11.43
CA LYS A 1079 -31.27 -9.61 10.57
C LYS A 1079 -32.41 -10.46 10.01
N GLN A 1080 -33.58 -10.46 10.66
CA GLN A 1080 -34.77 -11.09 10.14
C GLN A 1080 -35.37 -10.20 9.04
N ASP A 1081 -35.53 -8.90 9.31
CA ASP A 1081 -36.02 -7.93 8.33
C ASP A 1081 -35.16 -7.93 7.04
N SER A 1082 -33.83 -8.01 7.17
CA SER A 1082 -32.92 -8.12 6.01
C SER A 1082 -32.96 -9.48 5.30
N HIS A 1083 -33.30 -10.56 6.02
CA HIS A 1083 -33.53 -11.87 5.41
C HIS A 1083 -34.79 -11.85 4.56
N GLU A 1084 -35.89 -11.31 5.08
CA GLU A 1084 -37.17 -11.15 4.37
C GLU A 1084 -37.02 -10.25 3.13
N MET A 1085 -36.30 -9.13 3.24
CA MET A 1085 -35.94 -8.28 2.11
C MET A 1085 -35.12 -9.05 1.06
N SER A 1086 -34.14 -9.86 1.49
CA SER A 1086 -33.34 -10.69 0.57
C SER A 1086 -34.18 -11.74 -0.15
N CYS A 1087 -35.20 -12.31 0.51
CA CYS A 1087 -36.17 -13.21 -0.12
C CYS A 1087 -36.98 -12.49 -1.20
N LYS A 1088 -37.55 -11.31 -0.91
CA LYS A 1088 -38.31 -10.50 -1.88
C LYS A 1088 -37.47 -10.15 -3.13
N ILE A 1089 -36.22 -9.73 -2.91
CA ILE A 1089 -35.25 -9.45 -3.99
C ILE A 1089 -34.96 -10.68 -4.84
N TRP A 1090 -34.89 -11.86 -4.22
CA TRP A 1090 -34.69 -13.11 -4.95
C TRP A 1090 -35.91 -13.52 -5.78
N SER A 1091 -37.12 -13.44 -5.22
CA SER A 1091 -38.36 -13.76 -5.96
C SER A 1091 -38.49 -12.89 -7.22
N ARG A 1092 -38.32 -11.57 -7.07
CA ARG A 1092 -38.32 -10.63 -8.19
C ARG A 1092 -37.26 -10.97 -9.24
N HIS A 1093 -36.06 -11.39 -8.83
CA HIS A 1093 -35.03 -11.80 -9.79
C HIS A 1093 -35.42 -13.05 -10.60
N VAL A 1094 -36.16 -13.99 -9.99
CA VAL A 1094 -36.68 -15.17 -10.69
C VAL A 1094 -37.85 -14.81 -11.61
N GLU A 1095 -38.74 -13.92 -11.18
CA GLU A 1095 -39.85 -13.39 -12.00
C GLU A 1095 -39.35 -12.65 -13.25
N GLU A 1096 -38.42 -11.70 -13.09
CA GLU A 1096 -37.78 -10.97 -14.19
C GLU A 1096 -37.13 -11.95 -15.21
N ARG A 1097 -36.56 -13.06 -14.73
CA ARG A 1097 -35.93 -14.09 -15.58
C ARG A 1097 -36.90 -15.07 -16.24
N ASN A 1098 -38.07 -15.29 -15.67
CA ASN A 1098 -39.12 -16.10 -16.30
C ASN A 1098 -39.70 -15.41 -17.55
N TYR A 1099 -39.51 -14.08 -17.67
CA TYR A 1099 -39.91 -13.30 -18.84
C TYR A 1099 -38.85 -13.29 -19.97
N GLU A 1100 -37.55 -13.40 -19.66
CA GLU A 1100 -36.49 -13.15 -20.65
C GLU A 1100 -36.04 -14.34 -21.53
N LEU A 1101 -36.05 -15.60 -21.08
CA LEU A 1101 -35.58 -16.74 -21.92
C LEU A 1101 -36.27 -18.08 -21.66
N SER A 1102 -36.79 -18.69 -22.73
CA SER A 1102 -37.54 -19.96 -22.71
C SER A 1102 -36.70 -21.25 -22.84
N ARG A 1103 -35.35 -21.18 -22.86
CA ARG A 1103 -34.50 -22.32 -23.29
C ARG A 1103 -33.43 -22.86 -22.33
N PHE A 1104 -33.14 -22.25 -21.17
CA PHE A 1104 -32.33 -22.90 -20.11
C PHE A 1104 -32.47 -22.21 -18.74
N ARG A 1105 -32.60 -22.97 -17.64
CA ARG A 1105 -32.63 -22.45 -16.27
C ARG A 1105 -31.64 -23.21 -15.37
N SER A 1106 -30.83 -22.49 -14.57
CA SER A 1106 -29.79 -23.10 -13.74
C SER A 1106 -30.35 -23.73 -12.46
N ALA A 1107 -29.62 -24.64 -11.82
CA ALA A 1107 -30.05 -25.26 -10.57
C ALA A 1107 -30.01 -24.32 -9.35
N ALA A 1108 -29.29 -23.19 -9.44
CA ALA A 1108 -29.38 -22.09 -8.49
C ALA A 1108 -30.67 -21.27 -8.67
N ASP A 1109 -31.11 -21.08 -9.92
CA ASP A 1109 -32.33 -20.33 -10.26
C ASP A 1109 -33.61 -21.13 -9.92
N MET A 1110 -33.62 -22.42 -10.28
CA MET A 1110 -34.76 -23.35 -10.12
C MET A 1110 -34.95 -23.93 -8.71
N ASP A 1111 -34.10 -23.55 -7.75
CA ASP A 1111 -34.16 -24.04 -6.37
C ASP A 1111 -35.41 -23.51 -5.65
N LYS A 1112 -36.44 -24.36 -5.59
CA LYS A 1112 -37.77 -24.11 -5.00
C LYS A 1112 -37.74 -23.65 -3.54
N ALA A 1113 -36.68 -23.95 -2.79
CA ALA A 1113 -36.53 -23.50 -1.41
C ALA A 1113 -36.16 -22.00 -1.29
N GLY A 1114 -35.88 -21.34 -2.42
CA GLY A 1114 -35.65 -19.89 -2.47
C GLY A 1114 -34.37 -19.46 -1.74
N TRP A 1115 -34.40 -18.28 -1.14
CA TRP A 1115 -33.29 -17.72 -0.38
C TRP A 1115 -33.34 -18.18 1.08
N GLY A 1116 -32.28 -18.80 1.60
CA GLY A 1116 -32.20 -19.13 3.02
C GLY A 1116 -30.90 -19.80 3.49
N PRO A 1117 -30.77 -20.08 4.79
CA PRO A 1117 -29.59 -20.73 5.36
C PRO A 1117 -29.29 -22.11 4.76
N HIS A 1118 -30.28 -22.75 4.13
CA HIS A 1118 -30.15 -24.04 3.47
C HIS A 1118 -29.22 -23.98 2.23
N ASN A 1119 -29.15 -22.85 1.51
CA ASN A 1119 -28.25 -22.72 0.35
C ASN A 1119 -26.80 -22.94 0.80
N LEU A 1120 -26.36 -22.26 1.86
CA LEU A 1120 -25.02 -22.41 2.45
C LEU A 1120 -24.79 -23.78 3.09
N LYS A 1121 -25.83 -24.47 3.56
CA LYS A 1121 -25.69 -25.82 4.16
C LYS A 1121 -25.16 -26.84 3.14
N ARG A 1122 -25.47 -26.70 1.84
CA ARG A 1122 -25.01 -27.61 0.76
C ARG A 1122 -23.49 -27.69 0.65
N TYR A 1123 -22.79 -26.64 1.04
CA TYR A 1123 -21.33 -26.53 0.97
C TYR A 1123 -20.62 -26.98 2.25
N ARG A 1124 -21.36 -27.53 3.23
CA ARG A 1124 -20.80 -27.95 4.52
C ARG A 1124 -20.10 -29.30 4.38
N GLY A 1125 -18.81 -29.33 4.70
CA GLY A 1125 -17.99 -30.55 4.64
C GLY A 1125 -17.35 -30.80 3.28
N LEU A 1126 -17.71 -30.03 2.25
CA LEU A 1126 -17.07 -30.11 0.94
C LEU A 1126 -15.63 -29.59 0.97
N SER A 1127 -14.77 -30.22 0.18
CA SER A 1127 -13.44 -29.70 -0.12
C SER A 1127 -13.53 -28.36 -0.87
N ARG A 1128 -12.39 -27.66 -0.99
CA ARG A 1128 -12.33 -26.41 -1.77
C ARG A 1128 -12.67 -26.66 -3.24
N ALA A 1129 -12.08 -27.68 -3.85
CA ALA A 1129 -12.40 -28.12 -5.21
C ALA A 1129 -13.89 -28.49 -5.37
N GLN A 1130 -14.44 -29.33 -4.49
CA GLN A 1130 -15.86 -29.72 -4.54
C GLN A 1130 -16.80 -28.51 -4.39
N SER A 1131 -16.50 -27.59 -3.48
CA SER A 1131 -17.28 -26.35 -3.32
C SER A 1131 -17.28 -25.49 -4.60
N THR A 1132 -16.12 -25.36 -5.24
CA THR A 1132 -15.97 -24.56 -6.45
C THR A 1132 -16.57 -25.24 -7.68
N MET A 1133 -16.45 -26.56 -7.81
CA MET A 1133 -17.16 -27.32 -8.85
C MET A 1133 -18.67 -27.19 -8.67
N LEU A 1134 -19.18 -27.42 -7.45
CA LEU A 1134 -20.61 -27.35 -7.17
C LEU A 1134 -21.22 -25.98 -7.51
N ILE A 1135 -20.58 -24.86 -7.16
CA ILE A 1135 -21.13 -23.54 -7.50
C ILE A 1135 -21.07 -23.23 -9.00
N GLN A 1136 -20.04 -23.72 -9.72
CA GLN A 1136 -19.98 -23.60 -11.17
C GLN A 1136 -21.11 -24.41 -11.83
N CYS A 1137 -21.30 -25.68 -11.43
CA CYS A 1137 -22.41 -26.53 -11.89
C CYS A 1137 -23.78 -25.92 -11.57
N ARG A 1138 -24.02 -25.53 -10.30
CA ARG A 1138 -25.33 -24.99 -9.87
C ARG A 1138 -25.71 -23.71 -10.58
N THR A 1139 -24.75 -22.82 -10.81
CA THR A 1139 -25.01 -21.54 -11.50
C THR A 1139 -24.98 -21.64 -13.03
N GLY A 1140 -24.52 -22.78 -13.59
CA GLY A 1140 -24.34 -22.97 -15.04
C GLY A 1140 -23.14 -22.23 -15.62
N TYR A 1141 -22.34 -21.56 -14.79
CA TYR A 1141 -21.14 -20.81 -15.21
C TYR A 1141 -19.89 -21.63 -14.88
N ILE A 1142 -19.55 -22.54 -15.79
CA ILE A 1142 -18.48 -23.53 -15.71
C ILE A 1142 -17.65 -23.52 -17.01
N ALA A 1143 -16.40 -23.96 -17.00
CA ALA A 1143 -15.52 -23.97 -18.18
C ALA A 1143 -15.80 -25.15 -19.14
N LEU A 1144 -17.05 -25.27 -19.61
CA LEU A 1144 -17.51 -26.17 -20.69
C LEU A 1144 -17.73 -25.37 -21.98
N ASN A 1145 -17.73 -26.02 -23.14
CA ASN A 1145 -17.66 -25.40 -24.46
C ASN A 1145 -18.70 -24.29 -24.68
N LYS A 1146 -19.98 -24.47 -24.28
CA LYS A 1146 -20.99 -23.41 -24.41
C LYS A 1146 -20.63 -22.12 -23.67
N TYR A 1147 -20.07 -22.22 -22.46
CA TYR A 1147 -19.65 -21.05 -21.69
C TYR A 1147 -18.36 -20.45 -22.24
N LEU A 1148 -17.40 -21.29 -22.65
CA LEU A 1148 -16.14 -20.84 -23.26
C LEU A 1148 -16.40 -20.09 -24.57
N HIS A 1149 -17.31 -20.59 -25.41
CA HIS A 1149 -17.81 -19.91 -26.59
C HIS A 1149 -18.51 -18.58 -26.26
N TRP A 1150 -19.39 -18.55 -25.26
CA TRP A 1150 -20.05 -17.30 -24.82
C TRP A 1150 -19.08 -16.22 -24.29
N ILE A 1151 -17.85 -16.59 -23.91
CA ILE A 1151 -16.79 -15.64 -23.53
C ILE A 1151 -15.72 -15.42 -24.61
N ASN A 1152 -15.92 -15.95 -25.81
CA ASN A 1152 -14.99 -15.93 -26.95
C ASN A 1152 -13.61 -16.56 -26.63
N ALA A 1153 -13.59 -17.60 -25.79
CA ALA A 1153 -12.38 -18.36 -25.43
C ALA A 1153 -12.28 -19.72 -26.14
N TYR A 1154 -13.33 -20.12 -26.88
CA TYR A 1154 -13.38 -21.35 -27.66
C TYR A 1154 -14.36 -21.18 -28.83
N GLU A 1155 -14.09 -21.78 -29.98
CA GLU A 1155 -14.80 -21.43 -31.23
C GLU A 1155 -16.19 -22.07 -31.34
N ASN A 1156 -16.38 -23.28 -30.81
CA ASN A 1156 -17.59 -24.08 -31.00
C ASN A 1156 -18.28 -24.38 -29.65
N PRO A 1157 -19.59 -24.11 -29.46
CA PRO A 1157 -20.30 -24.43 -28.21
C PRO A 1157 -20.65 -25.91 -28.04
N LEU A 1158 -20.56 -26.75 -29.09
CA LEU A 1158 -20.96 -28.15 -29.09
C LEU A 1158 -20.09 -29.03 -28.16
N CYS A 1159 -20.68 -30.11 -27.65
CA CYS A 1159 -19.95 -31.21 -27.02
C CYS A 1159 -19.37 -32.15 -28.08
N ASP A 1160 -18.26 -32.81 -27.77
CA ASP A 1160 -17.59 -33.78 -28.67
C ASP A 1160 -18.46 -34.99 -29.04
N CYS A 1161 -19.55 -35.25 -28.31
CA CYS A 1161 -20.57 -36.23 -28.70
C CYS A 1161 -21.48 -35.77 -29.86
N GLY A 1162 -21.30 -34.54 -30.38
CA GLY A 1162 -22.01 -33.98 -31.54
C GLY A 1162 -23.49 -33.59 -31.31
N ALA A 1163 -24.12 -34.04 -30.22
CA ALA A 1163 -25.58 -33.97 -30.07
C ALA A 1163 -26.15 -32.57 -29.78
N THR A 1164 -25.47 -31.74 -28.98
CA THR A 1164 -25.91 -30.37 -28.64
C THR A 1164 -24.79 -29.58 -27.94
N ASP A 1165 -25.08 -28.33 -27.55
CA ASP A 1165 -24.19 -27.46 -26.77
C ASP A 1165 -23.73 -28.15 -25.48
N GLU A 1166 -22.43 -28.08 -25.19
CA GLU A 1166 -21.89 -28.63 -23.95
C GLU A 1166 -22.33 -27.80 -22.75
N THR A 1167 -23.25 -28.36 -21.97
CA THR A 1167 -23.80 -27.75 -20.76
C THR A 1167 -23.72 -28.70 -19.57
N VAL A 1168 -23.81 -28.13 -18.38
CA VAL A 1168 -23.93 -28.89 -17.12
C VAL A 1168 -25.09 -29.91 -17.22
N PHE A 1169 -26.25 -29.51 -17.74
CA PHE A 1169 -27.39 -30.42 -17.91
C PHE A 1169 -27.10 -31.50 -18.94
N HIS A 1170 -26.52 -31.14 -20.09
CA HIS A 1170 -26.12 -32.10 -21.12
C HIS A 1170 -25.16 -33.15 -20.54
N ALA A 1171 -24.07 -32.75 -19.89
CA ALA A 1171 -23.10 -33.67 -19.32
C ALA A 1171 -23.71 -34.59 -18.23
N PHE A 1172 -24.52 -34.03 -17.32
CA PHE A 1172 -25.17 -34.77 -16.23
C PHE A 1172 -26.38 -35.62 -16.64
N ILE A 1173 -26.99 -35.42 -17.82
CA ILE A 1173 -28.26 -36.10 -18.19
C ILE A 1173 -28.21 -36.75 -19.58
N GLN A 1174 -27.65 -36.08 -20.59
CA GLN A 1174 -27.86 -36.40 -22.02
C GLN A 1174 -26.62 -36.92 -22.76
N CYS A 1175 -25.41 -36.49 -22.39
CA CYS A 1175 -24.17 -36.72 -23.16
C CYS A 1175 -23.87 -38.21 -23.35
N GLU A 1176 -23.83 -38.69 -24.59
CA GLU A 1176 -23.66 -40.12 -24.87
C GLU A 1176 -22.29 -40.65 -24.44
N MET A 1177 -21.23 -39.84 -24.63
CA MET A 1177 -19.86 -40.15 -24.18
C MET A 1177 -19.75 -40.37 -22.66
N LEU A 1178 -20.64 -39.75 -21.87
CA LEU A 1178 -20.67 -39.89 -20.40
C LEU A 1178 -21.75 -40.89 -19.93
N ALA A 1179 -22.41 -41.63 -20.83
CA ALA A 1179 -23.52 -42.52 -20.47
C ALA A 1179 -23.11 -43.59 -19.44
N THR A 1180 -21.99 -44.28 -19.64
CA THR A 1180 -21.47 -45.30 -18.71
C THR A 1180 -21.13 -44.70 -17.35
N ALA A 1181 -20.37 -43.60 -17.31
CA ALA A 1181 -20.00 -42.90 -16.08
C ALA A 1181 -21.22 -42.38 -15.28
N ARG A 1182 -22.33 -42.04 -15.96
CA ARG A 1182 -23.57 -41.64 -15.28
C ARG A 1182 -24.29 -42.79 -14.57
N ILE A 1183 -24.07 -44.06 -14.95
CA ILE A 1183 -24.69 -45.20 -14.26
C ILE A 1183 -24.19 -45.27 -12.81
N GLU A 1184 -22.89 -45.07 -12.60
CA GLU A 1184 -22.27 -45.01 -11.27
C GLU A 1184 -22.80 -43.82 -10.45
N LEU A 1185 -22.88 -42.64 -11.06
CA LEU A 1185 -23.46 -41.44 -10.44
C LEU A 1185 -24.91 -41.69 -9.98
N TYR A 1186 -25.76 -42.21 -10.86
CA TYR A 1186 -27.16 -42.47 -10.55
C TYR A 1186 -27.33 -43.54 -9.47
N THR A 1187 -26.46 -44.54 -9.44
CA THR A 1187 -26.42 -45.57 -8.40
C THR A 1187 -26.04 -44.98 -7.04
N ALA A 1188 -25.00 -44.14 -6.98
CA ALA A 1188 -24.58 -43.46 -5.76
C ALA A 1188 -25.61 -42.42 -5.24
N LEU A 1189 -26.32 -41.75 -6.14
CA LEU A 1189 -27.36 -40.78 -5.80
C LEU A 1189 -28.69 -41.46 -5.40
N GLY A 1190 -29.11 -42.50 -6.11
CA GLY A 1190 -30.41 -43.15 -5.98
C GLY A 1190 -31.54 -42.50 -6.80
N HIS A 1191 -31.23 -41.53 -7.66
CA HIS A 1191 -32.20 -40.88 -8.56
C HIS A 1191 -31.50 -40.22 -9.77
N ARG A 1192 -32.29 -39.79 -10.76
CA ARG A 1192 -31.80 -39.11 -11.99
C ARG A 1192 -32.14 -37.61 -12.08
N ASP A 1193 -32.86 -37.05 -11.10
CA ASP A 1193 -33.24 -35.63 -11.08
C ASP A 1193 -32.03 -34.67 -10.97
N PHE A 1194 -31.87 -33.82 -11.98
CA PHE A 1194 -30.78 -32.83 -12.12
C PHE A 1194 -30.73 -31.77 -11.00
N TYR A 1195 -31.89 -31.32 -10.52
CA TYR A 1195 -31.96 -30.27 -9.50
C TYR A 1195 -31.72 -30.85 -8.11
N ARG A 1196 -32.20 -32.07 -7.85
CA ARG A 1196 -31.95 -32.80 -6.60
C ARG A 1196 -30.50 -33.24 -6.48
N MET A 1197 -29.84 -33.69 -7.55
CA MET A 1197 -28.45 -34.19 -7.47
C MET A 1197 -27.46 -33.09 -7.02
N LEU A 1198 -27.65 -31.87 -7.52
CA LEU A 1198 -26.84 -30.71 -7.12
C LEU A 1198 -27.29 -30.08 -5.78
N SER A 1199 -28.22 -30.70 -5.05
CA SER A 1199 -28.86 -30.12 -3.85
C SER A 1199 -28.91 -31.04 -2.62
N GLU A 1200 -29.08 -32.36 -2.80
CA GLU A 1200 -29.28 -33.34 -1.71
C GLU A 1200 -27.99 -34.07 -1.33
N LYS A 1201 -27.25 -34.59 -2.31
CA LYS A 1201 -25.93 -35.25 -2.16
C LYS A 1201 -24.86 -34.49 -2.98
N PRO A 1202 -24.67 -33.18 -2.75
CA PRO A 1202 -23.84 -32.33 -3.60
C PRO A 1202 -22.36 -32.74 -3.63
N GLU A 1203 -21.88 -33.42 -2.58
CA GLU A 1203 -20.53 -34.00 -2.53
C GLU A 1203 -20.31 -35.05 -3.61
N ILE A 1204 -21.31 -35.88 -3.90
CA ILE A 1204 -21.20 -36.95 -4.92
C ILE A 1204 -21.20 -36.33 -6.32
N ALA A 1205 -22.14 -35.42 -6.59
CA ALA A 1205 -22.24 -34.77 -7.90
C ALA A 1205 -21.01 -33.90 -8.22
N ALA A 1206 -20.44 -33.22 -7.21
CA ALA A 1206 -19.22 -32.43 -7.39
C ALA A 1206 -17.97 -33.30 -7.61
N ASP A 1207 -17.84 -34.43 -6.93
CA ASP A 1207 -16.74 -35.41 -7.14
C ASP A 1207 -16.77 -35.99 -8.56
N TRP A 1208 -17.96 -36.39 -9.01
CA TRP A 1208 -18.17 -36.95 -10.34
C TRP A 1208 -17.80 -35.92 -11.42
N ALA A 1209 -18.27 -34.68 -11.30
CA ALA A 1209 -17.92 -33.61 -12.24
C ALA A 1209 -16.42 -33.28 -12.23
N ILE A 1210 -15.73 -33.32 -11.08
CA ILE A 1210 -14.26 -33.18 -11.00
C ILE A 1210 -13.53 -34.27 -11.81
N THR A 1211 -14.11 -35.46 -11.89
CA THR A 1211 -13.49 -36.63 -12.53
C THR A 1211 -13.73 -36.64 -14.05
N HIS A 1212 -14.95 -36.32 -14.48
CA HIS A 1212 -15.41 -36.57 -15.86
C HIS A 1212 -15.62 -35.33 -16.73
N PHE A 1213 -15.53 -34.09 -16.21
CA PHE A 1213 -15.63 -32.88 -17.04
C PHE A 1213 -14.29 -32.42 -17.63
N GLU A 1214 -13.19 -33.10 -17.29
CA GLU A 1214 -11.82 -32.87 -17.82
C GLU A 1214 -11.28 -31.43 -17.73
N ILE A 1215 -11.90 -30.58 -16.89
CA ILE A 1215 -11.54 -29.18 -16.74
C ILE A 1215 -10.15 -29.06 -16.08
N PRO A 1216 -9.11 -28.51 -16.76
CA PRO A 1216 -7.73 -28.52 -16.26
C PRO A 1216 -7.51 -27.82 -14.90
N GLN A 1217 -8.46 -26.97 -14.49
CA GLN A 1217 -8.51 -26.35 -13.16
C GLN A 1217 -8.52 -27.40 -12.02
N PHE A 1218 -9.19 -28.54 -12.23
CA PHE A 1218 -9.49 -29.53 -11.19
C PHE A 1218 -8.63 -30.80 -11.23
N GLU A 1219 -7.67 -30.88 -12.16
CA GLU A 1219 -6.83 -32.08 -12.39
C GLU A 1219 -6.16 -32.62 -11.11
N CYS A 1220 -5.65 -31.72 -10.26
CA CYS A 1220 -5.01 -32.11 -9.00
C CYS A 1220 -6.00 -32.61 -7.92
N ALA A 1221 -7.31 -32.40 -8.10
CA ALA A 1221 -8.37 -32.87 -7.21
C ALA A 1221 -9.01 -34.19 -7.70
N LYS A 1222 -8.85 -34.54 -8.99
CA LYS A 1222 -9.31 -35.82 -9.57
C LYS A 1222 -8.70 -37.03 -8.86
N GLN A 1223 -7.44 -36.91 -8.40
CA GLN A 1223 -6.74 -37.93 -7.62
C GLN A 1223 -7.39 -38.26 -6.26
N ASP A 1224 -8.11 -37.30 -5.65
CA ASP A 1224 -8.79 -37.45 -4.35
C ASP A 1224 -10.28 -37.86 -4.52
N SER A 1225 -10.74 -38.15 -5.74
CA SER A 1225 -12.17 -38.42 -6.05
C SER A 1225 -12.58 -39.88 -5.82
N ARG A 1226 -13.81 -40.10 -5.36
CA ARG A 1226 -14.40 -41.45 -5.23
C ARG A 1226 -14.67 -42.18 -6.55
N PHE A 1227 -14.70 -41.45 -7.67
CA PHE A 1227 -14.94 -41.99 -9.01
C PHE A 1227 -13.63 -42.22 -9.80
N ASN A 1228 -12.48 -42.08 -9.13
CA ASN A 1228 -11.17 -42.35 -9.71
C ASN A 1228 -10.82 -43.84 -9.53
N SER A 1229 -11.20 -44.67 -10.50
CA SER A 1229 -10.94 -46.12 -10.47
C SER A 1229 -9.48 -46.44 -10.81
N VAL A 1230 -8.82 -47.16 -9.91
CA VAL A 1230 -7.51 -47.83 -10.16
C VAL A 1230 -7.72 -49.31 -10.53
N GLU A 1231 -8.97 -49.76 -10.66
CA GLU A 1231 -9.37 -51.17 -10.75
C GLU A 1231 -10.32 -51.46 -11.93
N SER A 1232 -9.92 -51.13 -13.17
CA SER A 1232 -10.70 -51.50 -14.38
C SER A 1232 -9.85 -52.09 -15.52
N SER A 1233 -8.85 -52.90 -15.20
CA SER A 1233 -8.10 -53.71 -16.18
C SER A 1233 -7.59 -55.06 -15.62
N ALA A 1234 -8.26 -55.62 -14.61
CA ALA A 1234 -7.85 -56.85 -13.93
C ALA A 1234 -8.54 -58.13 -14.48
N SER A 1235 -8.34 -58.45 -15.77
CA SER A 1235 -8.68 -59.80 -16.29
C SER A 1235 -7.93 -60.20 -17.58
N ALA A 1236 -6.59 -60.15 -17.57
CA ALA A 1236 -5.75 -60.92 -18.49
C ALA A 1236 -4.40 -61.25 -17.84
N SER A 1237 -4.07 -62.55 -17.77
CA SER A 1237 -2.77 -63.20 -17.47
C SER A 1237 -1.73 -62.48 -16.59
N ALA A 1238 -1.36 -63.16 -15.50
CA ALA A 1238 -0.32 -62.72 -14.56
C ALA A 1238 1.03 -62.36 -15.20
N SER A 1239 1.46 -61.12 -14.97
CA SER A 1239 2.87 -60.75 -14.79
C SER A 1239 2.94 -59.59 -13.78
N GLN A 1240 4.12 -59.34 -13.20
CA GLN A 1240 4.31 -58.36 -12.13
C GLN A 1240 3.88 -56.94 -12.54
N PRO A 1241 3.44 -56.08 -11.60
CA PRO A 1241 3.05 -54.71 -11.95
C PRO A 1241 4.20 -54.01 -12.66
N PRO A 1242 3.98 -53.43 -13.86
CA PRO A 1242 5.06 -52.86 -14.65
C PRO A 1242 5.73 -51.76 -13.84
N ASN A 1243 7.03 -51.89 -13.71
CA ASN A 1243 7.87 -50.91 -13.06
C ASN A 1243 7.72 -49.59 -13.83
N VAL A 1244 7.20 -48.54 -13.18
CA VAL A 1244 6.92 -47.23 -13.82
C VAL A 1244 8.18 -46.62 -14.47
N LEU A 1245 9.37 -47.07 -14.08
CA LEU A 1245 10.65 -46.75 -14.73
C LEU A 1245 10.77 -47.30 -16.17
N ASP A 1246 10.14 -48.44 -16.49
CA ASP A 1246 10.29 -49.13 -17.77
C ASP A 1246 9.30 -48.61 -18.84
N GLU A 1247 8.08 -48.22 -18.47
CA GLU A 1247 7.22 -47.39 -19.34
C GLU A 1247 7.86 -46.02 -19.62
N LEU A 1248 8.46 -45.38 -18.61
CA LEU A 1248 9.24 -44.16 -18.84
C LEU A 1248 10.46 -44.40 -19.73
N ARG A 1249 11.11 -45.56 -19.66
CA ARG A 1249 12.23 -45.91 -20.57
C ARG A 1249 11.74 -46.08 -22.01
N ALA A 1250 10.62 -46.76 -22.24
CA ALA A 1250 10.05 -46.93 -23.57
C ALA A 1250 9.69 -45.58 -24.22
N TRP A 1251 9.13 -44.64 -23.44
CA TRP A 1251 8.81 -43.28 -23.91
C TRP A 1251 10.03 -42.38 -24.12
N ILE A 1252 11.18 -42.68 -23.46
CA ILE A 1252 12.39 -41.85 -23.50
C ILE A 1252 13.42 -42.36 -24.53
N TYR A 1253 13.63 -43.68 -24.65
CA TYR A 1253 14.73 -44.25 -25.45
C TYR A 1253 14.31 -44.82 -26.83
N GLY A 1254 13.09 -44.57 -27.29
CA GLY A 1254 12.61 -45.00 -28.61
C GLY A 1254 13.36 -44.33 -29.78
N ARG A 1255 14.44 -44.95 -30.26
CA ARG A 1255 14.99 -44.71 -31.60
C ARG A 1255 14.25 -45.55 -32.64
N ALA A 1256 14.30 -45.07 -33.88
CA ALA A 1256 13.63 -45.66 -35.03
C ALA A 1256 14.04 -47.11 -35.34
N THR A 1257 13.04 -47.90 -35.70
CA THR A 1257 13.03 -48.84 -36.82
C THR A 1257 11.73 -48.63 -37.57
#